data_AF-A0A357D1W7-F1
#
_entry.id   AF-A0A357D1W7-F1
#
_cell.length_a   1.000
_cell.length_b   1.000
_cell.length_c   1.000
_cell.angle_alpha   90.00
_cell.angle_beta   90.00
_cell.angle_gamma   90.00
#
_symmetry.space_group_name_H-M   'P 1'
#
loop_
_entity.id
_entity.type
_entity.pdbx_description
1 polymer ?
#
loop_
_entity_poly.entity_id
_entity_poly.type
_entity_poly.pdbx_seq_one_letter_code
_entity_poly.pdbx_strand_id
1 'polypeptide(L)'
;MINRSVKTYILLFAAVFALTSCSIIKGGESDTDEASTTSHVSGDESTYTVDIGLDLSIDPVTEDEDDVLGPDDGVLQNEKVIFSENGITVESGTGDIHDDNGSGASVSDRTVTITEPGVYTFNGSLTDGQIIVDADKEDTVELVLGGVTISSDKGAAIYGKSSGRIIITLADGTDNTVSDAESYENINDDSNAAIYSKDDIVIKGKGSLVVNGNYDNGISSSNDIKFIGGKVTVNSVNTAIRGKDSVKIGEGTELTVSSGGDAIKATDDTSRDSGFITITGGVLTIRCDEDGIEAYNRVAISAGIIDIITGGGSGNTVADGRSAKAVKSDTAIEISGGKLSLNSADKAMKSDGHISITDGEFKIDSCFDGIESEGMLSIANGSYEINAGGGSPESSESRKALKSDAGIIIGGGSFVIVSSDDAVHCAENLEIKGGSFTISSQDDAIHADKAVLIFGGKIDVLSAFEGLEGSSVTISGGHTRINASDDGINTAGGSDSNEAGKPGKDNFAGSDYNVAISDGYVFIDADGDGIDANGAIEISGGTLIICGPTENDNSTLDYNKGFKMSGGLLVASGSSGMAQGIGTNSTQYGVLAGFAPQAANTLIRVQDSDGNDIVTFSPNKQYSSLVICTPKLEKDKTYTIMLGGSCTGDVKDGLYSGGDYSGGTKNAEFTVSSVSTVVGEIGGMGDPRGPNKRR
;
A
#
# COMPACT_ATOMS: atom_id res chain seq x y z
N MET A 1 -7.77 30.09 -34.03
CA MET A 1 -7.04 31.38 -33.97
C MET A 1 -7.64 32.15 -32.81
N ILE A 2 -6.89 32.44 -31.73
CA ILE A 2 -7.38 33.09 -30.48
C ILE A 2 -8.39 32.22 -29.69
N ASN A 3 -8.34 32.04 -28.37
CA ASN A 3 -7.23 32.04 -27.41
C ASN A 3 -7.69 31.24 -26.16
N ARG A 4 -6.88 30.32 -25.60
CA ARG A 4 -7.15 29.70 -24.28
C ARG A 4 -6.00 30.08 -23.34
N SER A 5 -6.31 30.81 -22.28
CA SER A 5 -5.32 31.23 -21.28
C SER A 5 -5.10 30.13 -20.25
N VAL A 6 -3.93 29.52 -20.25
CA VAL A 6 -3.44 28.71 -19.12
C VAL A 6 -3.14 29.64 -17.94
N LYS A 7 -3.65 29.31 -16.75
CA LYS A 7 -3.23 29.94 -15.49
C LYS A 7 -2.23 29.03 -14.77
N THR A 8 -0.94 29.26 -15.02
CA THR A 8 0.12 28.63 -14.21
C THR A 8 0.14 29.28 -12.83
N TYR A 9 -0.11 28.50 -11.77
CA TYR A 9 0.15 28.93 -10.40
C TYR A 9 1.60 28.62 -10.04
N ILE A 10 2.41 29.67 -9.88
CA ILE A 10 3.77 29.56 -9.33
C ILE A 10 3.70 30.04 -7.88
N LEU A 11 3.77 29.12 -6.92
CA LEU A 11 4.04 29.49 -5.53
C LEU A 11 5.55 29.68 -5.37
N LEU A 12 5.95 30.90 -4.98
CA LEU A 12 7.33 31.25 -4.72
C LEU A 12 7.51 31.50 -3.21
N PHE A 13 7.90 30.47 -2.46
CA PHE A 13 8.11 30.60 -1.02
C PHE A 13 9.44 31.32 -0.71
N ALA A 14 9.34 32.57 -0.28
CA ALA A 14 10.46 33.37 0.21
C ALA A 14 10.45 33.41 1.74
N ALA A 15 11.28 32.56 2.37
CA ALA A 15 11.40 32.52 3.84
C ALA A 15 12.12 33.77 4.37
N VAL A 16 11.41 34.58 5.17
CA VAL A 16 11.98 35.74 5.88
C VAL A 16 12.17 35.39 7.35
N PHE A 17 13.41 35.22 7.79
CA PHE A 17 13.74 35.03 9.20
C PHE A 17 13.46 36.30 10.01
N ALA A 18 12.59 36.18 11.01
CA ALA A 18 12.30 37.22 12.00
C ALA A 18 12.52 36.68 13.42
N LEU A 19 13.77 36.73 13.89
CA LEU A 19 14.11 36.41 15.28
C LEU A 19 13.42 37.38 16.25
N THR A 20 12.66 36.84 17.20
CA THR A 20 12.28 37.53 18.45
C THR A 20 12.60 36.62 19.64
N SER A 21 12.99 37.22 20.77
CA SER A 21 13.58 36.50 21.89
C SER A 21 13.04 36.99 23.23
N CYS A 22 12.88 36.08 24.21
CA CYS A 22 12.59 36.42 25.60
C CYS A 22 13.10 35.37 26.62
N SER A 23 14.34 35.59 27.06
CA SER A 23 14.73 35.68 28.49
C SER A 23 14.26 34.63 29.52
N ILE A 24 15.13 33.64 29.76
CA ILE A 24 15.84 33.42 31.05
C ILE A 24 15.04 33.44 32.37
N ILE A 25 15.11 32.32 33.11
CA ILE A 25 15.21 32.27 34.59
C ILE A 25 16.47 31.45 34.97
N LYS A 26 17.00 31.60 36.20
CA LYS A 26 18.41 31.31 36.56
C LYS A 26 18.57 30.45 37.84
N GLY A 27 19.61 29.62 37.88
CA GLY A 27 20.21 29.04 39.11
C GLY A 27 20.45 27.51 39.05
N GLY A 28 21.62 26.97 39.44
CA GLY A 28 22.88 27.60 39.87
C GLY A 28 24.01 26.58 40.13
N GLU A 29 25.27 27.06 40.12
CA GLU A 29 26.57 26.53 40.62
C GLU A 29 26.70 25.05 41.09
N SER A 30 27.77 24.29 40.81
CA SER A 30 28.95 24.39 39.90
C SER A 30 29.64 22.97 39.81
N ASP A 31 30.85 22.66 39.33
CA ASP A 31 32.06 23.41 38.92
C ASP A 31 33.05 22.55 38.06
N THR A 32 34.14 23.19 37.58
CA THR A 32 35.47 22.65 37.12
C THR A 32 35.62 21.41 36.21
N ASP A 33 36.23 21.68 35.04
CA ASP A 33 37.40 20.99 34.39
C ASP A 33 37.26 20.41 32.97
N GLU A 34 38.42 20.21 32.31
CA GLU A 34 38.62 20.44 30.87
C GLU A 34 38.43 19.24 29.90
N ALA A 35 37.86 19.57 28.74
CA ALA A 35 38.23 19.12 27.38
C ALA A 35 38.36 17.62 27.04
N SER A 36 37.41 17.14 26.23
CA SER A 36 37.75 16.53 24.93
C SER A 36 36.67 16.85 23.88
N THR A 37 37.05 17.07 22.63
CA THR A 37 36.11 17.42 21.54
C THR A 37 35.76 16.20 20.70
N THR A 38 34.72 15.48 21.09
CA THR A 38 34.07 14.46 20.25
C THR A 38 32.90 15.07 19.50
N SER A 39 33.04 15.29 18.18
CA SER A 39 31.95 15.69 17.32
C SER A 39 31.01 14.50 17.06
N HIS A 40 30.09 14.23 18.00
CA HIS A 40 28.92 13.44 17.69
C HIS A 40 28.13 14.17 16.59
N VAL A 41 28.02 13.55 15.43
CA VAL A 41 26.89 13.82 14.54
C VAL A 41 25.69 13.20 15.23
N SER A 42 24.89 14.03 15.89
CA SER A 42 23.51 13.66 16.19
C SER A 42 22.80 13.52 14.84
N GLY A 43 22.38 12.30 14.51
CA GLY A 43 21.35 12.13 13.49
C GLY A 43 20.15 12.96 13.94
N ASP A 44 19.73 13.90 13.10
CA ASP A 44 18.50 14.66 13.36
C ASP A 44 17.35 13.70 13.07
N GLU A 45 16.66 13.21 14.11
CA GLU A 45 15.42 12.44 13.96
C GLU A 45 14.33 13.40 13.48
N SER A 46 14.45 13.83 12.23
CA SER A 46 13.43 14.58 11.51
C SER A 46 12.27 13.62 11.23
N THR A 47 11.44 13.42 12.24
CA THR A 47 10.17 12.71 12.10
C THR A 47 9.33 13.46 11.06
N TYR A 48 9.29 12.95 9.83
CA TYR A 48 8.41 13.42 8.77
C TYR A 48 6.96 13.01 9.08
N THR A 49 6.43 13.53 10.19
CA THR A 49 4.99 13.59 10.42
C THR A 49 4.42 14.56 9.41
N VAL A 50 3.90 14.03 8.31
CA VAL A 50 2.95 14.74 7.47
C VAL A 50 1.70 14.94 8.33
N ASP A 51 1.65 16.07 9.03
CA ASP A 51 0.42 16.57 9.63
C ASP A 51 -0.48 17.00 8.47
N ILE A 52 -1.32 16.05 8.02
CA ILE A 52 -2.19 16.22 6.85
C ILE A 52 -3.31 17.25 7.12
N GLY A 53 -3.49 17.68 8.38
CA GLY A 53 -4.58 18.57 8.80
C GLY A 53 -5.99 17.99 8.66
N LEU A 54 -6.09 16.72 8.26
CA LEU A 54 -7.31 15.92 8.21
C LEU A 54 -7.53 15.24 9.55
N ASP A 55 -8.79 15.20 9.99
CA ASP A 55 -9.16 14.28 11.05
C ASP A 55 -9.22 12.86 10.47
N LEU A 56 -8.27 12.03 10.90
CA LEU A 56 -8.20 10.61 10.56
C LEU A 56 -9.23 9.77 11.34
N SER A 57 -10.11 10.40 12.13
CA SER A 57 -11.33 9.76 12.57
C SER A 57 -12.17 9.33 11.34
N ILE A 58 -12.73 8.14 11.46
CA ILE A 58 -13.76 7.61 10.56
C ILE A 58 -14.96 7.37 11.47
N ASP A 59 -15.85 8.35 11.54
CA ASP A 59 -17.07 8.24 12.35
C ASP A 59 -17.89 7.01 11.92
N PRO A 60 -18.48 6.27 12.88
CA PRO A 60 -19.22 5.06 12.58
C PRO A 60 -20.51 5.39 11.80
N VAL A 61 -20.73 4.72 10.68
CA VAL A 61 -22.00 4.83 9.95
C VAL A 61 -23.06 4.01 10.68
N THR A 62 -23.90 4.71 11.44
CA THR A 62 -25.04 4.16 12.19
C THR A 62 -26.31 4.94 11.89
N GLU A 63 -27.44 4.46 12.40
CA GLU A 63 -28.68 5.25 12.50
C GLU A 63 -28.42 6.49 13.39
N ASP A 64 -28.67 7.69 12.87
CA ASP A 64 -28.61 8.96 13.61
C ASP A 64 -30.03 9.57 13.80
N GLU A 65 -30.12 10.75 14.44
CA GLU A 65 -31.42 11.38 14.73
C GLU A 65 -32.16 11.79 13.43
N ASP A 66 -31.43 12.06 12.34
CA ASP A 66 -31.99 12.43 11.03
C ASP A 66 -32.36 11.18 10.17
N ASP A 67 -32.00 9.97 10.60
CA ASP A 67 -32.40 8.70 9.95
C ASP A 67 -33.74 8.15 10.48
N VAL A 68 -34.38 8.82 11.42
CA VAL A 68 -35.58 8.35 12.14
C VAL A 68 -36.63 9.45 12.16
N LEU A 69 -37.85 9.13 11.70
CA LEU A 69 -38.98 10.06 11.79
C LEU A 69 -39.30 10.40 13.26
N GLY A 70 -39.12 11.67 13.61
CA GLY A 70 -39.16 12.22 14.96
C GLY A 70 -40.35 13.16 15.21
N PRO A 71 -40.50 13.64 16.46
CA PRO A 71 -41.59 14.54 16.84
C PRO A 71 -41.40 15.99 16.35
N ASP A 72 -40.21 16.34 15.86
CA ASP A 72 -39.91 17.68 15.32
C ASP A 72 -40.14 17.77 13.80
N ASP A 73 -40.35 16.65 13.09
CA ASP A 73 -40.75 16.55 11.67
C ASP A 73 -42.22 16.98 11.40
N GLY A 74 -42.87 17.61 12.37
CA GLY A 74 -44.23 18.15 12.22
C GLY A 74 -45.34 17.11 12.35
N VAL A 75 -46.27 17.08 11.39
CA VAL A 75 -47.45 16.21 11.40
C VAL A 75 -47.22 15.06 10.43
N LEU A 76 -46.79 13.93 10.97
CA LEU A 76 -46.44 12.75 10.17
C LEU A 76 -47.64 11.94 9.74
N GLN A 77 -47.64 11.54 8.47
CA GLN A 77 -48.55 10.55 7.92
C GLN A 77 -48.18 9.12 8.34
N ASN A 78 -49.17 8.24 8.31
CA ASN A 78 -49.00 6.80 8.54
C ASN A 78 -49.99 6.04 7.66
N GLU A 79 -49.52 5.55 6.51
CA GLU A 79 -50.35 4.96 5.47
C GLU A 79 -49.83 3.59 5.03
N LYS A 80 -50.73 2.80 4.45
CA LYS A 80 -50.46 1.50 3.88
C LYS A 80 -50.96 1.44 2.44
N VAL A 81 -50.05 1.15 1.52
CA VAL A 81 -50.29 1.09 0.09
C VAL A 81 -50.21 -0.38 -0.37
N ILE A 82 -51.34 -0.90 -0.83
CA ILE A 82 -51.49 -2.30 -1.24
C ILE A 82 -51.63 -2.38 -2.75
N PHE A 83 -50.69 -3.05 -3.41
CA PHE A 83 -50.69 -3.30 -4.84
C PHE A 83 -51.30 -4.68 -5.17
N SER A 84 -52.33 -4.70 -6.03
CA SER A 84 -53.08 -5.93 -6.35
C SER A 84 -53.56 -5.97 -7.81
N GLU A 85 -54.02 -7.14 -8.26
CA GLU A 85 -54.70 -7.30 -9.56
C GLU A 85 -55.93 -6.38 -9.72
N ASN A 86 -56.56 -5.98 -8.62
CA ASN A 86 -57.72 -5.08 -8.61
C ASN A 86 -57.34 -3.59 -8.65
N GLY A 87 -56.04 -3.27 -8.63
CA GLY A 87 -55.50 -1.92 -8.54
C GLY A 87 -54.74 -1.65 -7.24
N ILE A 88 -54.43 -0.37 -7.05
CA ILE A 88 -53.72 0.17 -5.87
C ILE A 88 -54.76 0.62 -4.84
N THR A 89 -54.58 0.27 -3.57
CA THR A 89 -55.40 0.75 -2.45
C THR A 89 -54.52 1.48 -1.45
N VAL A 90 -54.97 2.64 -0.97
CA VAL A 90 -54.35 3.36 0.15
C VAL A 90 -55.29 3.23 1.37
N GLU A 91 -54.74 2.79 2.50
CA GLU A 91 -55.42 2.61 3.78
C GLU A 91 -54.66 3.35 4.87
N SER A 92 -55.33 3.83 5.93
CA SER A 92 -54.63 4.32 7.12
C SER A 92 -53.80 3.20 7.76
N GLY A 93 -52.56 3.50 8.14
CA GLY A 93 -51.67 2.57 8.82
C GLY A 93 -52.09 2.27 10.27
N THR A 94 -51.31 1.43 10.95
CA THR A 94 -51.56 1.05 12.35
C THR A 94 -50.38 1.42 13.23
N GLY A 95 -50.52 2.49 14.02
CA GLY A 95 -49.52 2.97 14.98
C GLY A 95 -50.05 4.13 15.82
N ASP A 96 -49.23 4.67 16.72
CA ASP A 96 -49.58 5.81 17.58
C ASP A 96 -49.38 7.19 16.88
N ILE A 97 -48.82 7.20 15.65
CA ILE A 97 -48.77 8.39 14.78
C ILE A 97 -50.20 8.69 14.31
N HIS A 98 -50.69 9.89 14.59
CA HIS A 98 -52.11 10.25 14.49
C HIS A 98 -52.37 11.36 13.46
N ASP A 99 -53.16 11.03 12.44
CA ASP A 99 -53.66 11.95 11.39
C ASP A 99 -54.73 12.94 11.92
N ASP A 100 -54.69 14.17 11.39
CA ASP A 100 -55.64 15.27 11.64
C ASP A 100 -56.10 15.99 10.33
N ASN A 101 -55.59 15.62 9.14
CA ASN A 101 -55.83 16.34 7.86
C ASN A 101 -56.05 15.46 6.59
N GLY A 102 -55.93 14.14 6.66
CA GLY A 102 -56.21 13.23 5.56
C GLY A 102 -55.00 12.83 4.72
N SER A 103 -55.26 12.12 3.61
CA SER A 103 -54.28 11.22 2.97
C SER A 103 -53.12 11.90 2.26
N GLY A 104 -51.89 11.45 2.56
CA GLY A 104 -50.63 11.97 2.02
C GLY A 104 -50.16 11.31 0.73
N ALA A 105 -50.62 10.08 0.43
CA ALA A 105 -50.39 9.42 -0.86
C ALA A 105 -51.61 9.49 -1.78
N SER A 106 -51.40 10.03 -2.98
CA SER A 106 -52.39 10.06 -4.06
C SER A 106 -52.08 9.01 -5.13
N VAL A 107 -53.10 8.56 -5.89
CA VAL A 107 -52.96 7.53 -6.93
C VAL A 107 -53.56 8.01 -8.24
N SER A 108 -52.78 7.96 -9.33
CA SER A 108 -53.23 8.23 -10.70
C SER A 108 -52.46 7.37 -11.69
N ASP A 109 -53.14 6.76 -12.67
CA ASP A 109 -52.54 6.05 -13.81
C ASP A 109 -51.37 5.08 -13.48
N ARG A 110 -51.50 4.33 -12.37
CA ARG A 110 -50.52 3.38 -11.80
C ARG A 110 -49.30 4.02 -11.10
N THR A 111 -49.26 5.34 -10.98
CA THR A 111 -48.33 6.06 -10.12
C THR A 111 -48.94 6.33 -8.74
N VAL A 112 -48.14 6.18 -7.70
CA VAL A 112 -48.38 6.68 -6.35
C VAL A 112 -47.56 7.96 -6.18
N THR A 113 -48.17 9.07 -5.77
CA THR A 113 -47.46 10.32 -5.47
C THR A 113 -47.68 10.71 -4.02
N ILE A 114 -46.60 10.71 -3.24
CA ILE A 114 -46.52 11.18 -1.85
C ILE A 114 -46.13 12.66 -1.86
N THR A 115 -46.85 13.48 -1.10
CA THR A 115 -46.58 14.94 -0.97
C THR A 115 -46.44 15.44 0.46
N GLU A 116 -46.53 14.56 1.46
CA GLU A 116 -46.52 14.92 2.89
C GLU A 116 -45.52 14.00 3.65
N PRO A 117 -44.83 14.48 4.70
CA PRO A 117 -43.88 13.67 5.48
C PRO A 117 -44.58 12.52 6.22
N GLY A 118 -43.87 11.42 6.47
CA GLY A 118 -44.41 10.28 7.22
C GLY A 118 -44.05 8.89 6.67
N VAL A 119 -44.73 7.87 7.22
CA VAL A 119 -44.49 6.45 6.98
C VAL A 119 -45.49 5.89 5.98
N TYR A 120 -45.00 5.28 4.90
CA TYR A 120 -45.79 4.67 3.83
C TYR A 120 -45.37 3.21 3.64
N THR A 121 -46.23 2.27 4.04
CA THR A 121 -45.94 0.82 3.99
C THR A 121 -46.45 0.17 2.71
N PHE A 122 -45.55 -0.41 1.91
CA PHE A 122 -45.86 -1.00 0.61
C PHE A 122 -45.90 -2.54 0.66
N ASN A 123 -46.94 -3.14 0.09
CA ASN A 123 -47.06 -4.60 -0.08
C ASN A 123 -47.59 -4.97 -1.48
N GLY A 124 -47.21 -6.14 -2.01
CA GLY A 124 -47.82 -6.74 -3.20
C GLY A 124 -47.02 -6.50 -4.49
N SER A 125 -47.67 -6.36 -5.64
CA SER A 125 -46.98 -6.18 -6.93
C SER A 125 -47.58 -5.10 -7.83
N LEU A 126 -46.73 -4.19 -8.30
CA LEU A 126 -47.05 -3.09 -9.22
C LEU A 126 -46.16 -3.20 -10.48
N THR A 127 -46.72 -3.77 -11.55
CA THR A 127 -46.11 -3.77 -12.90
C THR A 127 -46.47 -2.48 -13.66
N ASP A 128 -45.56 -1.91 -14.43
CA ASP A 128 -45.71 -0.60 -15.08
C ASP A 128 -46.35 0.46 -14.17
N GLY A 129 -45.64 0.83 -13.11
CA GLY A 129 -46.04 1.85 -12.15
C GLY A 129 -44.86 2.39 -11.36
N GLN A 130 -45.07 3.53 -10.69
CA GLN A 130 -44.01 4.27 -10.01
C GLN A 130 -44.46 4.70 -8.61
N ILE A 131 -43.52 4.82 -7.68
CA ILE A 131 -43.66 5.64 -6.48
C ILE A 131 -42.89 6.94 -6.73
N ILE A 132 -43.56 8.09 -6.57
CA ILE A 132 -42.95 9.42 -6.64
C ILE A 132 -43.08 10.07 -5.27
N VAL A 133 -41.99 10.60 -4.74
CA VAL A 133 -41.96 11.47 -3.55
C VAL A 133 -41.73 12.91 -4.03
N ASP A 134 -42.68 13.79 -3.73
CA ASP A 134 -42.75 15.18 -4.18
C ASP A 134 -43.25 16.08 -3.04
N ALA A 135 -42.58 15.95 -1.89
CA ALA A 135 -42.83 16.68 -0.64
C ALA A 135 -41.98 17.97 -0.55
N ASP A 136 -42.15 18.76 0.51
CA ASP A 136 -41.35 19.98 0.70
C ASP A 136 -39.88 19.65 1.05
N LYS A 137 -38.97 20.61 0.85
CA LYS A 137 -37.52 20.36 0.83
C LYS A 137 -36.85 20.08 2.17
N GLU A 138 -37.60 20.14 3.27
CA GLU A 138 -37.14 19.73 4.60
C GLU A 138 -37.84 18.43 5.06
N ASP A 139 -38.79 17.88 4.27
CA ASP A 139 -39.65 16.76 4.69
C ASP A 139 -38.94 15.41 4.57
N THR A 140 -39.03 14.59 5.62
CA THR A 140 -38.58 13.19 5.60
C THR A 140 -39.74 12.25 5.27
N VAL A 141 -39.51 11.30 4.36
CA VAL A 141 -40.50 10.30 3.92
C VAL A 141 -39.93 8.89 4.07
N GLU A 142 -40.60 8.03 4.84
CA GLU A 142 -40.20 6.63 5.04
C GLU A 142 -41.05 5.66 4.20
N LEU A 143 -40.41 4.97 3.25
CA LEU A 143 -40.98 3.93 2.41
C LEU A 143 -40.67 2.55 3.04
N VAL A 144 -41.62 1.98 3.78
CA VAL A 144 -41.45 0.66 4.40
C VAL A 144 -41.78 -0.42 3.36
N LEU A 145 -40.77 -1.11 2.86
CA LEU A 145 -40.90 -2.17 1.86
C LEU A 145 -41.22 -3.50 2.55
N GLY A 146 -42.49 -3.89 2.52
CA GLY A 146 -43.08 -4.99 3.28
C GLY A 146 -43.38 -6.24 2.44
N GLY A 147 -42.48 -6.63 1.55
CA GLY A 147 -42.73 -7.69 0.56
C GLY A 147 -43.43 -7.11 -0.67
N VAL A 148 -42.72 -6.25 -1.40
CA VAL A 148 -43.24 -5.55 -2.58
C VAL A 148 -42.37 -5.76 -3.82
N THR A 149 -43.01 -5.91 -4.97
CA THR A 149 -42.36 -5.99 -6.30
C THR A 149 -42.87 -4.85 -7.18
N ILE A 150 -41.98 -3.97 -7.64
CA ILE A 150 -42.30 -2.80 -8.45
C ILE A 150 -41.52 -2.86 -9.76
N SER A 151 -42.20 -2.71 -10.89
CA SER A 151 -41.57 -2.43 -12.19
C SER A 151 -42.18 -1.20 -12.84
N SER A 152 -41.35 -0.42 -13.52
CA SER A 152 -41.75 0.77 -14.28
C SER A 152 -41.27 0.65 -15.72
N ASP A 153 -42.17 0.75 -16.71
CA ASP A 153 -41.81 0.64 -18.12
C ASP A 153 -41.52 2.04 -18.73
N LYS A 154 -41.37 3.08 -17.89
CA LYS A 154 -41.28 4.51 -18.31
C LYS A 154 -40.05 5.27 -17.80
N GLY A 155 -39.39 4.77 -16.76
CA GLY A 155 -38.40 5.50 -15.98
C GLY A 155 -38.13 4.83 -14.63
N ALA A 156 -37.49 5.53 -13.69
CA ALA A 156 -37.27 5.07 -12.31
C ALA A 156 -38.56 4.50 -11.67
N ALA A 157 -38.46 3.41 -10.91
CA ALA A 157 -39.61 2.80 -10.24
C ALA A 157 -39.88 3.40 -8.85
N ILE A 158 -38.84 3.95 -8.20
CA ILE A 158 -38.96 4.87 -7.07
C ILE A 158 -38.23 6.16 -7.44
N TYR A 159 -38.92 7.30 -7.38
CA TYR A 159 -38.39 8.61 -7.75
C TYR A 159 -38.60 9.65 -6.63
N GLY A 160 -37.52 10.02 -5.95
CA GLY A 160 -37.43 11.25 -5.16
C GLY A 160 -37.29 12.48 -6.04
N LYS A 161 -38.41 13.18 -6.29
CA LYS A 161 -38.48 14.44 -7.04
C LYS A 161 -38.23 15.65 -6.14
N SER A 162 -38.74 15.58 -4.90
CA SER A 162 -38.50 16.57 -3.84
C SER A 162 -38.77 15.94 -2.48
N SER A 163 -37.84 16.11 -1.55
CA SER A 163 -37.93 15.84 -0.11
C SER A 163 -36.74 16.50 0.58
N GLY A 164 -36.67 16.49 1.91
CA GLY A 164 -35.38 16.53 2.62
C GLY A 164 -34.64 15.20 2.48
N ARG A 165 -35.36 14.08 2.73
CA ARG A 165 -34.77 12.72 2.74
C ARG A 165 -35.81 11.63 2.46
N ILE A 166 -35.38 10.56 1.78
CA ILE A 166 -36.14 9.32 1.62
C ILE A 166 -35.47 8.20 2.42
N ILE A 167 -36.18 7.67 3.41
CA ILE A 167 -35.80 6.46 4.15
C ILE A 167 -36.48 5.27 3.49
N ILE A 168 -35.74 4.18 3.24
CA ILE A 168 -36.23 2.93 2.66
C ILE A 168 -35.99 1.82 3.69
N THR A 169 -37.06 1.43 4.38
CA THR A 169 -36.99 0.44 5.47
C THR A 169 -37.40 -0.94 4.96
N LEU A 170 -36.44 -1.86 4.91
CA LEU A 170 -36.63 -3.24 4.49
C LEU A 170 -37.20 -4.06 5.64
N ALA A 171 -38.50 -4.36 5.59
CA ALA A 171 -39.20 -5.03 6.68
C ALA A 171 -38.66 -6.46 6.94
N ASP A 172 -38.48 -6.81 8.21
CA ASP A 172 -37.84 -8.06 8.63
C ASP A 172 -38.56 -9.30 8.07
N GLY A 173 -37.79 -10.24 7.52
CA GLY A 173 -38.29 -11.45 6.88
C GLY A 173 -39.06 -11.24 5.57
N THR A 174 -38.97 -10.07 4.92
CA THR A 174 -39.59 -9.80 3.60
C THR A 174 -38.56 -9.70 2.48
N ASP A 175 -38.97 -10.13 1.28
CA ASP A 175 -38.19 -9.97 0.04
C ASP A 175 -38.82 -8.90 -0.85
N ASN A 176 -38.03 -7.92 -1.28
CA ASN A 176 -38.50 -6.77 -2.07
C ASN A 176 -37.75 -6.69 -3.40
N THR A 177 -38.38 -6.11 -4.43
CA THR A 177 -37.77 -5.96 -5.75
C THR A 177 -38.22 -4.67 -6.42
N VAL A 178 -37.27 -3.92 -6.99
CA VAL A 178 -37.48 -2.68 -7.72
C VAL A 178 -36.76 -2.77 -9.07
N SER A 179 -37.43 -2.39 -10.16
CA SER A 179 -36.90 -2.49 -11.52
C SER A 179 -37.42 -1.36 -12.40
N ASP A 180 -36.55 -0.72 -13.17
CA ASP A 180 -36.93 0.26 -14.19
C ASP A 180 -36.96 -0.34 -15.60
N ALA A 181 -37.19 0.53 -16.58
CA ALA A 181 -37.20 0.21 -18.00
C ALA A 181 -35.79 0.10 -18.59
N GLU A 182 -35.65 -0.59 -19.72
CA GLU A 182 -34.41 -0.60 -20.53
C GLU A 182 -34.10 0.77 -21.17
N SER A 183 -35.08 1.68 -21.27
CA SER A 183 -34.89 3.04 -21.80
C SER A 183 -35.90 4.03 -21.22
N TYR A 184 -35.41 5.21 -20.82
CA TYR A 184 -36.24 6.28 -20.24
C TYR A 184 -36.78 7.20 -21.35
N GLU A 185 -38.10 7.20 -21.57
CA GLU A 185 -38.73 8.00 -22.62
C GLU A 185 -39.30 9.33 -22.11
N ASN A 186 -39.06 10.43 -22.83
CA ASN A 186 -39.64 11.77 -22.61
C ASN A 186 -39.34 12.41 -21.24
N ILE A 187 -38.35 11.90 -20.50
CA ILE A 187 -37.94 12.45 -19.20
C ILE A 187 -37.33 13.85 -19.36
N ASN A 188 -37.66 14.73 -18.41
CA ASN A 188 -37.32 16.16 -18.40
C ASN A 188 -36.53 16.57 -17.14
N ASP A 189 -35.86 15.60 -16.51
CA ASP A 189 -34.98 15.72 -15.37
C ASP A 189 -33.81 14.73 -15.49
N ASP A 190 -32.95 14.70 -14.48
CA ASP A 190 -31.69 13.96 -14.46
C ASP A 190 -31.84 12.52 -13.91
N SER A 191 -33.06 11.97 -13.87
CA SER A 191 -33.30 10.62 -13.35
C SER A 191 -32.65 9.52 -14.21
N ASN A 192 -31.85 8.68 -13.55
CA ASN A 192 -30.97 7.72 -14.23
C ASN A 192 -30.78 6.41 -13.44
N ALA A 193 -31.73 6.01 -12.60
CA ALA A 193 -31.65 4.81 -11.79
C ALA A 193 -33.01 4.24 -11.38
N ALA A 194 -33.08 2.91 -11.17
CA ALA A 194 -34.31 2.24 -10.75
C ALA A 194 -34.85 2.73 -9.40
N ILE A 195 -33.95 3.12 -8.49
CA ILE A 195 -34.24 4.01 -7.36
C ILE A 195 -33.43 5.28 -7.57
N TYR A 196 -34.09 6.40 -7.90
CA TYR A 196 -33.45 7.69 -8.13
C TYR A 196 -33.97 8.75 -7.16
N SER A 197 -33.10 9.62 -6.64
CA SER A 197 -33.49 10.77 -5.83
C SER A 197 -32.70 12.04 -6.18
N LYS A 198 -33.36 13.19 -6.02
CA LYS A 198 -32.72 14.52 -6.04
C LYS A 198 -32.20 14.97 -4.67
N ASP A 199 -32.47 14.18 -3.64
CA ASP A 199 -32.21 14.43 -2.23
C ASP A 199 -31.72 13.13 -1.55
N ASP A 200 -31.43 13.15 -0.26
CA ASP A 200 -30.81 12.01 0.46
C ASP A 200 -31.60 10.70 0.37
N ILE A 201 -30.88 9.57 0.29
CA ILE A 201 -31.45 8.22 0.41
C ILE A 201 -30.82 7.50 1.62
N VAL A 202 -31.64 6.94 2.50
CA VAL A 202 -31.21 6.05 3.59
C VAL A 202 -31.84 4.67 3.39
N ILE A 203 -31.07 3.59 3.45
CA ILE A 203 -31.56 2.21 3.35
C ILE A 203 -31.26 1.49 4.67
N LYS A 204 -32.30 0.95 5.31
CA LYS A 204 -32.23 0.35 6.64
C LYS A 204 -33.14 -0.87 6.81
N GLY A 205 -33.06 -1.53 7.97
CA GLY A 205 -33.90 -2.67 8.31
C GLY A 205 -33.18 -4.02 8.16
N LYS A 206 -33.96 -5.08 7.88
CA LYS A 206 -33.51 -6.49 7.91
C LYS A 206 -34.05 -7.38 6.79
N GLY A 207 -35.03 -6.90 6.03
CA GLY A 207 -35.50 -7.57 4.82
C GLY A 207 -34.44 -7.57 3.71
N SER A 208 -34.80 -8.20 2.58
CA SER A 208 -34.01 -8.13 1.35
C SER A 208 -34.59 -7.13 0.35
N LEU A 209 -33.72 -6.60 -0.51
CA LEU A 209 -34.05 -5.74 -1.63
C LEU A 209 -33.20 -6.14 -2.85
N VAL A 210 -33.85 -6.42 -3.97
CA VAL A 210 -33.21 -6.57 -5.27
C VAL A 210 -33.53 -5.34 -6.12
N VAL A 211 -32.51 -4.61 -6.58
CA VAL A 211 -32.65 -3.47 -7.49
C VAL A 211 -32.07 -3.85 -8.84
N ASN A 212 -32.82 -3.61 -9.92
CA ASN A 212 -32.39 -3.85 -11.29
C ASN A 212 -32.47 -2.54 -12.08
N GLY A 213 -31.31 -1.90 -12.29
CA GLY A 213 -31.13 -0.73 -13.14
C GLY A 213 -30.85 -1.15 -14.58
N ASN A 214 -31.92 -1.33 -15.36
CA ASN A 214 -31.88 -1.81 -16.73
C ASN A 214 -31.57 -0.70 -17.75
N TYR A 215 -31.73 0.58 -17.36
CA TYR A 215 -31.38 1.73 -18.20
C TYR A 215 -29.92 2.16 -18.05
N ASP A 216 -29.52 2.50 -16.82
CA ASP A 216 -28.21 3.08 -16.50
C ASP A 216 -27.77 2.58 -15.11
N ASN A 217 -28.12 3.29 -14.03
CA ASN A 217 -27.64 2.97 -12.67
C ASN A 217 -28.67 2.17 -11.85
N GLY A 218 -28.22 1.52 -10.77
CA GLY A 218 -29.11 0.79 -9.86
C GLY A 218 -29.83 1.72 -8.87
N ILE A 219 -29.06 2.38 -8.01
CA ILE A 219 -29.49 3.35 -7.01
C ILE A 219 -28.67 4.63 -7.19
N SER A 220 -29.30 5.79 -7.34
CA SER A 220 -28.62 7.07 -7.62
C SER A 220 -29.25 8.21 -6.81
N SER A 221 -28.41 9.01 -6.16
CA SER A 221 -28.82 10.26 -5.51
C SER A 221 -28.04 11.44 -6.08
N SER A 222 -28.66 12.62 -6.05
CA SER A 222 -28.00 13.90 -6.29
C SER A 222 -27.32 14.48 -5.05
N ASN A 223 -27.49 13.83 -3.89
CA ASN A 223 -26.84 14.13 -2.61
C ASN A 223 -26.21 12.82 -2.05
N ASP A 224 -26.55 12.43 -0.81
CA ASP A 224 -26.05 11.26 -0.09
C ASP A 224 -26.85 9.96 -0.34
N ILE A 225 -26.15 8.83 -0.20
CA ILE A 225 -26.75 7.50 0.02
C ILE A 225 -26.15 6.86 1.28
N LYS A 226 -26.97 6.51 2.27
CA LYS A 226 -26.55 5.83 3.51
C LYS A 226 -27.16 4.43 3.61
N PHE A 227 -26.36 3.40 3.92
CA PHE A 227 -26.80 2.04 4.25
C PHE A 227 -26.48 1.74 5.71
N ILE A 228 -27.49 1.36 6.49
CA ILE A 228 -27.39 1.03 7.93
C ILE A 228 -28.04 -0.33 8.26
N GLY A 229 -28.16 -1.21 7.26
CA GLY A 229 -28.64 -2.58 7.43
C GLY A 229 -29.40 -3.15 6.23
N GLY A 230 -29.66 -4.45 6.29
CA GLY A 230 -30.47 -5.18 5.32
C GLY A 230 -29.65 -5.88 4.24
N LYS A 231 -30.32 -6.75 3.46
CA LYS A 231 -29.71 -7.55 2.39
C LYS A 231 -30.01 -6.93 1.03
N VAL A 232 -29.09 -6.15 0.48
CA VAL A 232 -29.28 -5.43 -0.79
C VAL A 232 -28.52 -6.14 -1.91
N THR A 233 -29.19 -6.40 -3.02
CA THR A 233 -28.58 -6.85 -4.27
C THR A 233 -28.86 -5.83 -5.36
N VAL A 234 -27.83 -5.32 -6.02
CA VAL A 234 -27.97 -4.32 -7.08
C VAL A 234 -27.34 -4.84 -8.38
N ASN A 235 -28.16 -4.93 -9.42
CA ASN A 235 -27.74 -5.22 -10.79
C ASN A 235 -27.91 -3.93 -11.63
N SER A 236 -26.91 -3.56 -12.43
CA SER A 236 -26.98 -2.34 -13.25
C SER A 236 -26.22 -2.44 -14.58
N VAL A 237 -26.68 -1.70 -15.59
CA VAL A 237 -25.97 -1.53 -16.87
C VAL A 237 -24.70 -0.69 -16.68
N ASN A 238 -24.78 0.35 -15.85
CA ASN A 238 -23.69 1.26 -15.49
C ASN A 238 -23.43 1.19 -13.97
N THR A 239 -23.22 2.31 -13.26
CA THR A 239 -22.89 2.31 -11.83
C THR A 239 -24.00 1.68 -10.97
N ALA A 240 -23.67 0.76 -10.07
CA ALA A 240 -24.70 0.15 -9.22
C ALA A 240 -25.23 1.11 -8.14
N ILE A 241 -24.34 1.76 -7.39
CA ILE A 241 -24.69 2.73 -6.33
C ILE A 241 -23.92 4.02 -6.58
N ARG A 242 -24.64 5.11 -6.82
CA ARG A 242 -24.07 6.42 -7.14
C ARG A 242 -24.63 7.51 -6.23
N GLY A 243 -23.91 7.85 -5.16
CA GLY A 243 -24.10 9.14 -4.50
C GLY A 243 -23.45 10.24 -5.34
N LYS A 244 -23.96 11.47 -5.28
CA LYS A 244 -23.13 12.61 -5.71
C LYS A 244 -22.18 12.98 -4.57
N ASP A 245 -22.73 13.19 -3.38
CA ASP A 245 -22.04 13.84 -2.28
C ASP A 245 -21.37 12.82 -1.36
N SER A 246 -22.04 11.73 -1.01
CA SER A 246 -21.36 10.55 -0.46
C SER A 246 -22.11 9.23 -0.62
N VAL A 247 -21.39 8.12 -0.44
CA VAL A 247 -21.98 6.81 -0.13
C VAL A 247 -21.42 6.30 1.20
N LYS A 248 -22.29 6.05 2.17
CA LYS A 248 -21.97 5.65 3.55
C LYS A 248 -22.50 4.25 3.81
N ILE A 249 -21.69 3.32 4.32
CA ILE A 249 -22.07 1.92 4.56
C ILE A 249 -21.66 1.49 5.98
N GLY A 250 -22.66 1.16 6.79
CA GLY A 250 -22.53 0.74 8.19
C GLY A 250 -22.59 -0.77 8.40
N GLU A 251 -22.38 -1.17 9.65
CA GLU A 251 -22.56 -2.56 10.10
C GLU A 251 -23.97 -3.10 9.83
N GLY A 252 -24.11 -4.43 9.73
CA GLY A 252 -25.39 -5.09 9.47
C GLY A 252 -25.87 -5.04 8.01
N THR A 253 -25.20 -4.30 7.14
CA THR A 253 -25.43 -4.30 5.68
C THR A 253 -24.82 -5.55 5.03
N GLU A 254 -25.61 -6.29 4.26
CA GLU A 254 -25.12 -7.32 3.32
C GLU A 254 -25.38 -6.84 1.89
N LEU A 255 -24.34 -6.39 1.19
CA LEU A 255 -24.43 -5.76 -0.13
C LEU A 255 -23.79 -6.65 -1.21
N THR A 256 -24.57 -7.01 -2.23
CA THR A 256 -24.10 -7.70 -3.44
C THR A 256 -24.28 -6.81 -4.65
N VAL A 257 -23.25 -6.65 -5.49
CA VAL A 257 -23.27 -5.77 -6.67
C VAL A 257 -22.83 -6.52 -7.93
N SER A 258 -23.55 -6.30 -9.03
CA SER A 258 -23.20 -6.73 -10.39
C SER A 258 -23.42 -5.59 -11.39
N SER A 259 -22.35 -4.92 -11.85
CA SER A 259 -22.45 -3.73 -12.71
C SER A 259 -21.61 -3.80 -14.00
N GLY A 260 -22.14 -3.23 -15.10
CA GLY A 260 -21.42 -3.06 -16.38
C GLY A 260 -20.52 -1.81 -16.45
N GLY A 261 -20.70 -0.88 -15.51
CA GLY A 261 -19.76 0.21 -15.18
C GLY A 261 -19.14 -0.01 -13.80
N ASP A 262 -18.98 1.06 -13.03
CA ASP A 262 -18.47 1.00 -11.66
C ASP A 262 -19.44 0.29 -10.69
N ALA A 263 -19.00 -0.06 -9.49
CA ALA A 263 -19.91 -0.58 -8.46
C ALA A 263 -20.41 0.50 -7.49
N ILE A 264 -19.51 1.20 -6.78
CA ILE A 264 -19.88 2.24 -5.81
C ILE A 264 -19.12 3.53 -6.13
N LYS A 265 -19.83 4.63 -6.40
CA LYS A 265 -19.26 5.89 -6.90
C LYS A 265 -19.76 7.10 -6.09
N ALA A 266 -18.86 8.02 -5.75
CA ALA A 266 -19.16 9.35 -5.19
C ALA A 266 -18.49 10.44 -6.03
N THR A 267 -19.29 11.31 -6.66
CA THR A 267 -18.85 12.09 -7.84
C THR A 267 -18.75 13.61 -7.67
N ASP A 268 -18.91 14.18 -6.48
CA ASP A 268 -18.77 15.64 -6.31
C ASP A 268 -17.31 16.09 -6.32
N ASP A 269 -16.92 16.86 -7.34
CA ASP A 269 -15.62 17.52 -7.47
C ASP A 269 -15.63 18.99 -7.03
N THR A 270 -16.79 19.50 -6.59
CA THR A 270 -16.99 20.95 -6.39
C THR A 270 -16.76 21.44 -4.95
N SER A 271 -16.71 20.53 -3.97
CA SER A 271 -16.48 20.82 -2.55
C SER A 271 -15.44 19.88 -1.95
N ARG A 272 -14.97 20.19 -0.73
CA ARG A 272 -14.09 19.34 0.09
C ARG A 272 -14.84 18.60 1.21
N ASP A 273 -16.14 18.87 1.34
CA ASP A 273 -17.01 18.32 2.39
C ASP A 273 -17.96 17.23 1.82
N SER A 274 -17.70 16.78 0.59
CA SER A 274 -18.45 15.82 -0.22
C SER A 274 -17.49 15.03 -1.13
N GLY A 275 -17.99 14.22 -2.06
CA GLY A 275 -17.18 13.35 -2.93
C GLY A 275 -16.56 12.16 -2.16
N PHE A 276 -17.30 11.61 -1.19
CA PHE A 276 -16.79 10.65 -0.21
C PHE A 276 -17.42 9.26 -0.32
N ILE A 277 -16.65 8.21 -0.04
CA ILE A 277 -17.19 6.88 0.31
C ILE A 277 -16.66 6.47 1.67
N THR A 278 -17.55 6.10 2.59
CA THR A 278 -17.21 5.67 3.96
C THR A 278 -17.80 4.30 4.25
N ILE A 279 -16.95 3.34 4.64
CA ILE A 279 -17.35 1.96 4.98
C ILE A 279 -16.86 1.62 6.39
N THR A 280 -17.78 1.47 7.33
CA THR A 280 -17.46 1.14 8.73
C THR A 280 -17.97 -0.24 9.15
N GLY A 281 -18.26 -1.12 8.20
CA GLY A 281 -18.73 -2.47 8.46
C GLY A 281 -19.44 -3.13 7.28
N GLY A 282 -20.16 -4.20 7.59
CA GLY A 282 -20.96 -4.96 6.63
C GLY A 282 -20.19 -6.06 5.89
N VAL A 283 -20.90 -6.73 4.98
CA VAL A 283 -20.37 -7.74 4.07
C VAL A 283 -20.67 -7.30 2.64
N LEU A 284 -19.64 -7.02 1.86
CA LEU A 284 -19.72 -6.50 0.50
C LEU A 284 -19.17 -7.55 -0.48
N THR A 285 -19.92 -7.87 -1.53
CA THR A 285 -19.48 -8.72 -2.65
C THR A 285 -19.74 -7.96 -3.94
N ILE A 286 -18.69 -7.41 -4.52
CA ILE A 286 -18.70 -6.52 -5.67
C ILE A 286 -18.15 -7.25 -6.88
N ARG A 287 -18.89 -7.22 -7.99
CA ARG A 287 -18.46 -7.67 -9.32
C ARG A 287 -18.79 -6.57 -10.32
N CYS A 288 -17.78 -6.00 -10.96
CA CYS A 288 -17.97 -4.89 -11.88
C CYS A 288 -17.00 -4.94 -13.05
N ASP A 289 -17.39 -4.26 -14.13
CA ASP A 289 -16.63 -4.17 -15.37
C ASP A 289 -15.63 -2.99 -15.34
N GLU A 290 -15.88 -1.98 -14.49
CA GLU A 290 -15.01 -0.80 -14.24
C GLU A 290 -14.61 -0.72 -12.75
N ASP A 291 -14.51 0.49 -12.16
CA ASP A 291 -13.94 0.68 -10.81
C ASP A 291 -14.89 0.14 -9.70
N GLY A 292 -14.34 -0.54 -8.69
CA GLY A 292 -15.10 -1.17 -7.62
C GLY A 292 -15.66 -0.16 -6.61
N ILE A 293 -14.78 0.68 -6.08
CA ILE A 293 -15.10 1.77 -5.16
C ILE A 293 -14.33 3.01 -5.64
N GLU A 294 -15.03 4.05 -6.06
CA GLU A 294 -14.42 5.30 -6.55
C GLU A 294 -15.03 6.53 -5.85
N ALA A 295 -14.19 7.34 -5.22
CA ALA A 295 -14.61 8.59 -4.59
C ALA A 295 -13.64 9.73 -4.93
N TYR A 296 -14.16 10.88 -5.39
CA TYR A 296 -13.31 12.01 -5.78
C TYR A 296 -12.38 12.47 -4.64
N ASN A 297 -12.91 12.78 -3.45
CA ASN A 297 -12.12 13.33 -2.35
C ASN A 297 -11.50 12.26 -1.41
N ARG A 298 -12.25 11.23 -1.01
CA ARG A 298 -11.81 10.24 0.01
C ARG A 298 -12.58 8.93 -0.07
N VAL A 299 -11.87 7.80 -0.10
CA VAL A 299 -12.41 6.50 0.34
C VAL A 299 -11.89 6.20 1.74
N ALA A 300 -12.79 6.00 2.70
CA ALA A 300 -12.49 5.72 4.10
C ALA A 300 -13.06 4.35 4.52
N ILE A 301 -12.21 3.43 5.00
CA ILE A 301 -12.62 2.08 5.40
C ILE A 301 -12.08 1.75 6.79
N SER A 302 -12.96 1.54 7.78
CA SER A 302 -12.54 1.16 9.15
C SER A 302 -12.86 -0.28 9.53
N ALA A 303 -13.86 -0.90 8.89
CA ALA A 303 -14.21 -2.30 9.10
C ALA A 303 -15.04 -2.86 7.92
N GLY A 304 -15.28 -4.17 7.95
CA GLY A 304 -16.10 -4.90 6.97
C GLY A 304 -15.41 -6.15 6.44
N ILE A 305 -16.16 -6.96 5.69
CA ILE A 305 -15.63 -8.03 4.83
C ILE A 305 -15.98 -7.64 3.40
N ILE A 306 -14.97 -7.33 2.60
CA ILE A 306 -15.13 -6.73 1.27
C ILE A 306 -14.43 -7.63 0.24
N ASP A 307 -15.19 -8.20 -0.69
CA ASP A 307 -14.68 -8.97 -1.83
C ASP A 307 -15.02 -8.24 -3.13
N ILE A 308 -14.00 -7.88 -3.91
CA ILE A 308 -14.12 -7.09 -5.14
C ILE A 308 -13.42 -7.83 -6.29
N ILE A 309 -14.13 -8.06 -7.39
CA ILE A 309 -13.53 -8.46 -8.66
C ILE A 309 -13.90 -7.44 -9.74
N THR A 310 -12.88 -6.80 -10.32
CA THR A 310 -13.03 -5.72 -11.31
C THR A 310 -12.46 -6.13 -12.68
N GLY A 311 -13.17 -5.79 -13.76
CA GLY A 311 -12.78 -6.14 -15.14
C GLY A 311 -12.62 -7.66 -15.39
N GLY A 312 -13.27 -8.49 -14.58
CA GLY A 312 -13.13 -9.95 -14.57
C GLY A 312 -11.97 -10.50 -13.72
N GLY A 313 -11.14 -9.64 -13.14
CA GLY A 313 -10.01 -9.99 -12.26
C GLY A 313 -8.65 -10.10 -12.95
N SER A 314 -7.59 -10.22 -12.15
CA SER A 314 -6.18 -10.03 -12.55
C SER A 314 -5.65 -10.94 -13.65
N GLY A 315 -6.30 -12.06 -13.92
CA GLY A 315 -6.01 -12.93 -15.08
C GLY A 315 -6.53 -12.41 -16.43
N ASN A 316 -7.05 -11.18 -16.50
CA ASN A 316 -7.67 -10.57 -17.68
C ASN A 316 -7.07 -9.21 -18.02
N THR A 317 -7.39 -8.70 -19.20
CA THR A 317 -7.05 -7.36 -19.68
C THR A 317 -8.34 -6.60 -20.01
N VAL A 318 -8.51 -5.39 -19.46
CA VAL A 318 -9.61 -4.50 -19.87
C VAL A 318 -9.34 -3.81 -21.21
N ALA A 319 -10.37 -3.17 -21.78
CA ALA A 319 -10.23 -2.39 -22.99
C ALA A 319 -9.51 -1.05 -22.73
N ASP A 320 -8.73 -0.59 -23.71
CA ASP A 320 -8.01 0.69 -23.67
C ASP A 320 -8.95 1.85 -23.29
N GLY A 321 -8.54 2.64 -22.30
CA GLY A 321 -9.30 3.76 -21.75
C GLY A 321 -10.36 3.40 -20.68
N ARG A 322 -10.59 2.12 -20.33
CA ARG A 322 -11.34 1.77 -19.10
C ARG A 322 -10.42 1.82 -17.88
N SER A 323 -10.94 2.28 -16.75
CA SER A 323 -10.37 2.01 -15.42
C SER A 323 -11.12 0.82 -14.84
N ALA A 324 -10.43 -0.11 -14.18
CA ALA A 324 -11.07 -1.25 -13.52
C ALA A 324 -10.36 -1.62 -12.21
N LYS A 325 -10.18 -0.63 -11.34
CA LYS A 325 -9.45 -0.73 -10.08
C LYS A 325 -10.38 -1.11 -8.95
N ALA A 326 -9.92 -1.91 -7.99
CA ALA A 326 -10.80 -2.37 -6.92
C ALA A 326 -11.19 -1.23 -5.96
N VAL A 327 -10.26 -0.32 -5.66
CA VAL A 327 -10.51 0.94 -4.93
C VAL A 327 -9.70 2.09 -5.54
N LYS A 328 -10.32 3.27 -5.66
CA LYS A 328 -9.76 4.45 -6.32
C LYS A 328 -10.18 5.75 -5.63
N SER A 329 -9.28 6.74 -5.57
CA SER A 329 -9.65 8.13 -5.25
C SER A 329 -8.73 9.16 -5.88
N ASP A 330 -9.30 10.29 -6.32
CA ASP A 330 -8.55 11.41 -6.89
C ASP A 330 -7.79 12.22 -5.80
N THR A 331 -7.88 11.85 -4.50
CA THR A 331 -7.21 12.59 -3.40
C THR A 331 -6.81 11.75 -2.17
N ALA A 332 -7.60 10.76 -1.74
CA ALA A 332 -7.29 10.00 -0.53
C ALA A 332 -7.89 8.58 -0.47
N ILE A 333 -7.08 7.60 -0.09
CA ILE A 333 -7.57 6.31 0.44
C ILE A 333 -7.06 6.15 1.88
N GLU A 334 -7.97 5.97 2.82
CA GLU A 334 -7.68 5.81 4.24
C GLU A 334 -8.31 4.51 4.75
N ILE A 335 -7.48 3.60 5.28
CA ILE A 335 -7.94 2.30 5.78
C ILE A 335 -7.42 2.08 7.20
N SER A 336 -8.32 1.87 8.16
CA SER A 336 -7.97 1.59 9.56
C SER A 336 -8.38 0.19 10.03
N GLY A 337 -9.00 -0.61 9.18
CA GLY A 337 -9.30 -2.02 9.45
C GLY A 337 -10.18 -2.67 8.39
N GLY A 338 -10.66 -3.88 8.71
CA GLY A 338 -11.46 -4.72 7.81
C GLY A 338 -10.66 -5.84 7.14
N LYS A 339 -11.38 -6.66 6.35
CA LYS A 339 -10.81 -7.72 5.51
C LYS A 339 -11.15 -7.43 4.04
N LEU A 340 -10.13 -7.16 3.22
CA LEU A 340 -10.26 -6.79 1.82
C LEU A 340 -9.67 -7.89 0.92
N SER A 341 -10.50 -8.41 0.01
CA SER A 341 -10.15 -9.34 -1.06
C SER A 341 -10.31 -8.58 -2.38
N LEU A 342 -9.20 -8.17 -2.99
CA LEU A 342 -9.17 -7.28 -4.15
C LEU A 342 -8.53 -8.02 -5.34
N ASN A 343 -9.34 -8.34 -6.35
CA ASN A 343 -8.89 -9.07 -7.55
C ASN A 343 -9.15 -8.22 -8.80
N SER A 344 -8.11 -7.58 -9.33
CA SER A 344 -8.23 -6.48 -10.28
C SER A 344 -7.57 -6.76 -11.62
N ALA A 345 -8.32 -6.59 -12.71
CA ALA A 345 -7.80 -6.58 -14.09
C ALA A 345 -6.98 -5.30 -14.43
N ASP A 346 -6.85 -4.39 -13.46
CA ASP A 346 -6.07 -3.15 -13.48
C ASP A 346 -5.11 -3.19 -12.25
N LYS A 347 -4.85 -2.04 -11.64
CA LYS A 347 -4.25 -1.87 -10.31
C LYS A 347 -5.30 -2.18 -9.23
N ALA A 348 -4.92 -2.65 -8.03
CA ALA A 348 -5.94 -2.96 -7.01
C ALA A 348 -6.36 -1.73 -6.18
N MET A 349 -5.40 -0.94 -5.70
CA MET A 349 -5.63 0.37 -5.09
C MET A 349 -4.85 1.47 -5.84
N LYS A 350 -5.51 2.57 -6.22
CA LYS A 350 -4.82 3.80 -6.68
C LYS A 350 -5.35 5.05 -5.98
N SER A 351 -4.46 5.94 -5.55
CA SER A 351 -4.80 7.33 -5.26
C SER A 351 -4.00 8.29 -6.14
N ASP A 352 -4.65 9.33 -6.67
CA ASP A 352 -4.00 10.49 -7.32
C ASP A 352 -3.56 11.52 -6.25
N GLY A 353 -3.95 11.30 -4.99
CA GLY A 353 -3.31 11.86 -3.82
C GLY A 353 -2.65 10.76 -2.99
N HIS A 354 -2.94 10.71 -1.70
CA HIS A 354 -2.22 9.87 -0.73
C HIS A 354 -2.97 8.58 -0.35
N ILE A 355 -2.24 7.61 0.19
CA ILE A 355 -2.80 6.37 0.77
C ILE A 355 -2.27 6.18 2.20
N SER A 356 -3.18 6.04 3.17
CA SER A 356 -2.85 5.80 4.58
C SER A 356 -3.53 4.52 5.08
N ILE A 357 -2.75 3.50 5.46
CA ILE A 357 -3.25 2.25 6.02
C ILE A 357 -2.72 2.07 7.45
N THR A 358 -3.62 1.99 8.42
CA THR A 358 -3.27 1.82 9.85
C THR A 358 -3.29 0.35 10.26
N ASP A 359 -4.28 -0.43 9.82
CA ASP A 359 -4.40 -1.88 10.05
C ASP A 359 -5.33 -2.50 8.99
N GLY A 360 -5.41 -3.84 8.94
CA GLY A 360 -6.31 -4.59 8.06
C GLY A 360 -5.74 -5.92 7.56
N GLU A 361 -6.60 -6.78 7.03
CA GLU A 361 -6.21 -8.00 6.32
C GLU A 361 -6.49 -7.84 4.82
N PHE A 362 -5.44 -7.84 4.01
CA PHE A 362 -5.47 -7.59 2.58
C PHE A 362 -4.99 -8.82 1.80
N LYS A 363 -5.84 -9.34 0.91
CA LYS A 363 -5.42 -10.17 -0.21
C LYS A 363 -5.61 -9.38 -1.50
N ILE A 364 -4.53 -9.22 -2.25
CA ILE A 364 -4.46 -8.41 -3.45
C ILE A 364 -3.91 -9.28 -4.59
N ASP A 365 -4.70 -9.44 -5.65
CA ASP A 365 -4.27 -10.03 -6.92
C ASP A 365 -4.53 -8.96 -8.00
N SER A 366 -3.48 -8.42 -8.66
CA SER A 366 -3.59 -7.31 -9.62
C SER A 366 -2.90 -7.60 -10.95
N CYS A 367 -3.44 -7.10 -12.06
CA CYS A 367 -2.83 -7.21 -13.39
C CYS A 367 -1.68 -6.22 -13.58
N PHE A 368 -1.78 -5.06 -12.92
CA PHE A 368 -0.74 -4.04 -12.77
C PHE A 368 -0.34 -3.92 -11.28
N ASP A 369 0.01 -2.73 -10.82
CA ASP A 369 0.41 -2.44 -9.44
C ASP A 369 -0.60 -2.90 -8.37
N GLY A 370 -0.08 -3.32 -7.21
CA GLY A 370 -0.92 -3.69 -6.07
C GLY A 370 -1.53 -2.47 -5.40
N ILE A 371 -0.69 -1.58 -4.86
CA ILE A 371 -1.07 -0.32 -4.24
C ILE A 371 -0.23 0.80 -4.84
N GLU A 372 -0.87 1.76 -5.53
CA GLU A 372 -0.23 2.93 -6.14
C GLU A 372 -0.73 4.23 -5.51
N SER A 373 0.18 5.18 -5.25
CA SER A 373 -0.13 6.48 -4.64
C SER A 373 0.71 7.58 -5.31
N GLU A 374 0.10 8.61 -5.89
CA GLU A 374 0.87 9.75 -6.43
C GLU A 374 1.43 10.67 -5.32
N GLY A 375 0.75 10.68 -4.18
CA GLY A 375 1.24 11.22 -2.91
C GLY A 375 1.84 10.14 -2.00
N MET A 376 2.08 10.48 -0.73
CA MET A 376 2.69 9.58 0.25
C MET A 376 1.90 8.29 0.47
N LEU A 377 2.58 7.13 0.47
CA LEU A 377 2.02 5.85 0.91
C LEU A 377 2.52 5.54 2.34
N SER A 378 1.61 5.55 3.31
CA SER A 378 1.91 5.28 4.72
C SER A 378 1.23 4.00 5.18
N ILE A 379 2.00 3.02 5.69
CA ILE A 379 1.49 1.75 6.22
C ILE A 379 1.99 1.57 7.66
N ALA A 380 1.12 1.63 8.65
CA ALA A 380 1.50 1.47 10.06
C ALA A 380 1.53 0.00 10.50
N ASN A 381 0.52 -0.79 10.09
CA ASN A 381 0.38 -2.21 10.43
C ASN A 381 -0.53 -2.92 9.39
N GLY A 382 -0.83 -4.20 9.63
CA GLY A 382 -1.74 -5.02 8.82
C GLY A 382 -1.10 -6.32 8.35
N SER A 383 -1.82 -7.08 7.53
CA SER A 383 -1.31 -8.28 6.86
C SER A 383 -1.68 -8.25 5.37
N TYR A 384 -0.69 -8.50 4.51
CA TYR A 384 -0.77 -8.29 3.07
C TYR A 384 -0.26 -9.53 2.33
N GLU A 385 -1.12 -10.15 1.53
CA GLU A 385 -0.76 -11.12 0.49
C GLU A 385 -0.95 -10.43 -0.86
N ILE A 386 0.13 -10.04 -1.54
CA ILE A 386 0.09 -9.25 -2.78
C ILE A 386 0.74 -10.01 -3.93
N ASN A 387 -0.02 -10.22 -5.01
CA ASN A 387 0.44 -10.79 -6.28
C ASN A 387 0.22 -9.76 -7.40
N ALA A 388 1.28 -9.06 -7.82
CA ALA A 388 1.22 -8.00 -8.83
C ALA A 388 1.80 -8.45 -10.20
N GLY A 389 1.12 -8.07 -11.28
CA GLY A 389 1.43 -8.53 -12.65
C GLY A 389 0.74 -9.83 -13.07
N GLY A 390 -0.33 -10.25 -12.38
CA GLY A 390 -0.88 -11.61 -12.38
C GLY A 390 -1.51 -12.17 -13.67
N GLY A 391 -1.56 -11.42 -14.78
CA GLY A 391 -2.26 -11.89 -16.00
C GLY A 391 -1.86 -11.28 -17.34
N SER A 392 -0.92 -10.34 -17.41
CA SER A 392 -0.48 -9.75 -18.69
C SER A 392 0.91 -10.24 -19.09
N PRO A 393 1.10 -10.87 -20.27
CA PRO A 393 2.42 -11.36 -20.68
C PRO A 393 3.41 -10.23 -20.99
N GLU A 394 2.94 -9.09 -21.50
CA GLU A 394 3.76 -7.96 -21.96
C GLU A 394 2.97 -6.65 -21.81
N SER A 395 3.49 -5.68 -21.05
CA SER A 395 2.94 -4.32 -20.95
C SER A 395 4.03 -3.33 -20.54
N SER A 396 3.99 -2.11 -21.07
CA SER A 396 4.83 -1.00 -20.59
C SER A 396 4.22 -0.26 -19.40
N GLU A 397 3.24 -0.87 -18.71
CA GLU A 397 2.72 -0.42 -17.43
C GLU A 397 3.35 -1.22 -16.29
N SER A 398 3.51 -0.54 -15.16
CA SER A 398 4.16 -1.05 -13.96
C SER A 398 3.34 -2.16 -13.28
N ARG A 399 4.04 -3.01 -12.54
CA ARG A 399 3.50 -4.22 -11.88
C ARG A 399 4.04 -4.35 -10.46
N LYS A 400 4.30 -3.21 -9.82
CA LYS A 400 4.92 -3.07 -8.51
C LYS A 400 3.93 -3.40 -7.41
N ALA A 401 4.33 -4.15 -6.39
CA ALA A 401 3.37 -4.52 -5.35
C ALA A 401 2.98 -3.34 -4.45
N LEU A 402 3.96 -2.49 -4.10
CA LEU A 402 3.76 -1.19 -3.43
C LEU A 402 4.51 -0.09 -4.20
N LYS A 403 3.81 0.93 -4.68
CA LYS A 403 4.34 2.05 -5.48
C LYS A 403 3.94 3.40 -4.91
N SER A 404 4.87 4.37 -4.94
CA SER A 404 4.59 5.77 -4.66
C SER A 404 5.38 6.72 -5.55
N ASP A 405 4.72 7.70 -6.19
CA ASP A 405 5.42 8.78 -6.91
C ASP A 405 5.93 9.87 -5.94
N ALA A 406 5.68 9.70 -4.64
CA ALA A 406 6.30 10.41 -3.54
C ALA A 406 7.17 9.44 -2.72
N GLY A 407 6.99 9.38 -1.39
CA GLY A 407 7.71 8.45 -0.50
C GLY A 407 6.85 7.28 -0.03
N ILE A 408 7.51 6.31 0.61
CA ILE A 408 6.88 5.17 1.29
C ILE A 408 7.35 5.14 2.75
N ILE A 409 6.41 5.01 3.69
CA ILE A 409 6.73 4.83 5.12
C ILE A 409 6.02 3.57 5.64
N ILE A 410 6.79 2.56 6.04
CA ILE A 410 6.30 1.32 6.63
C ILE A 410 6.70 1.24 8.11
N GLY A 411 5.72 1.44 8.99
CA GLY A 411 5.85 1.30 10.45
C GLY A 411 5.91 -0.16 10.92
N GLY A 412 5.24 -1.07 10.21
CA GLY A 412 4.97 -2.42 10.68
C GLY A 412 4.13 -3.24 9.68
N GLY A 413 3.52 -4.32 10.17
CA GLY A 413 2.73 -5.25 9.37
C GLY A 413 3.48 -6.49 8.89
N SER A 414 2.77 -7.37 8.18
CA SER A 414 3.29 -8.62 7.62
C SER A 414 3.00 -8.69 6.12
N PHE A 415 4.03 -8.85 5.29
CA PHE A 415 3.95 -8.78 3.84
C PHE A 415 4.45 -10.08 3.20
N VAL A 416 3.63 -10.70 2.37
CA VAL A 416 4.02 -11.74 1.43
C VAL A 416 3.79 -11.17 0.04
N ILE A 417 4.87 -10.94 -0.71
CA ILE A 417 4.83 -10.21 -1.97
C ILE A 417 5.41 -11.08 -3.10
N VAL A 418 4.64 -11.18 -4.19
CA VAL A 418 5.10 -11.63 -5.50
C VAL A 418 4.83 -10.50 -6.50
N SER A 419 5.86 -10.10 -7.25
CA SER A 419 5.76 -9.01 -8.24
C SER A 419 6.43 -9.37 -9.57
N SER A 420 6.06 -8.64 -10.62
CA SER A 420 6.59 -8.82 -12.00
C SER A 420 7.45 -7.65 -12.48
N ASP A 421 7.87 -6.87 -11.49
CA ASP A 421 8.44 -5.51 -11.44
C ASP A 421 8.74 -5.32 -9.93
N ASP A 422 9.24 -4.18 -9.45
CA ASP A 422 9.73 -4.04 -8.07
C ASP A 422 8.69 -4.38 -6.98
N ALA A 423 9.11 -5.04 -5.91
CA ALA A 423 8.18 -5.37 -4.82
C ALA A 423 7.80 -4.14 -3.97
N VAL A 424 8.71 -3.20 -3.75
CA VAL A 424 8.44 -1.90 -3.11
C VAL A 424 9.29 -0.83 -3.80
N HIS A 425 8.68 0.25 -4.31
CA HIS A 425 9.39 1.30 -5.05
C HIS A 425 8.80 2.70 -4.83
N CYS A 426 9.66 3.72 -4.70
CA CYS A 426 9.20 5.12 -4.69
C CYS A 426 10.22 6.18 -5.15
N ALA A 427 9.71 7.28 -5.70
CA ALA A 427 10.51 8.38 -6.26
C ALA A 427 11.15 9.35 -5.21
N GLU A 428 10.82 9.20 -3.94
CA GLU A 428 11.46 9.90 -2.82
C GLU A 428 12.20 8.90 -1.90
N ASN A 429 12.08 9.04 -0.58
CA ASN A 429 12.68 8.13 0.39
C ASN A 429 11.70 7.00 0.77
N LEU A 430 12.27 5.82 1.04
CA LEU A 430 11.57 4.62 1.49
C LEU A 430 12.03 4.27 2.92
N GLU A 431 11.14 4.47 3.90
CA GLU A 431 11.44 4.25 5.32
C GLU A 431 10.80 2.94 5.84
N ILE A 432 11.62 1.92 6.15
CA ILE A 432 11.17 0.70 6.85
C ILE A 432 11.57 0.78 8.33
N LYS A 433 10.59 1.08 9.18
CA LYS A 433 10.73 1.17 10.64
C LYS A 433 10.49 -0.17 11.32
N GLY A 434 9.73 -1.07 10.69
CA GLY A 434 9.37 -2.37 11.24
C GLY A 434 8.66 -3.26 10.23
N GLY A 435 8.10 -4.36 10.73
CA GLY A 435 7.33 -5.34 9.95
C GLY A 435 8.09 -6.63 9.63
N SER A 436 7.44 -7.53 8.91
CA SER A 436 7.99 -8.81 8.44
C SER A 436 7.64 -9.02 6.97
N PHE A 437 8.65 -9.04 6.10
CA PHE A 437 8.50 -9.18 4.66
C PHE A 437 9.01 -10.54 4.18
N THR A 438 8.36 -11.08 3.15
CA THR A 438 8.81 -12.23 2.37
C THR A 438 8.54 -11.91 0.91
N ILE A 439 9.60 -11.69 0.14
CA ILE A 439 9.55 -11.05 -1.19
C ILE A 439 10.09 -11.99 -2.26
N SER A 440 9.34 -12.13 -3.36
CA SER A 440 9.82 -12.67 -4.63
C SER A 440 9.49 -11.70 -5.77
N SER A 441 10.48 -10.92 -6.20
CA SER A 441 10.40 -10.01 -7.34
C SER A 441 10.99 -10.62 -8.62
N GLN A 442 10.73 -9.97 -9.75
CA GLN A 442 11.37 -10.23 -11.06
C GLN A 442 12.29 -9.07 -11.51
N ASP A 443 12.06 -7.85 -11.00
CA ASP A 443 13.10 -6.81 -10.86
C ASP A 443 13.43 -6.72 -9.36
N ASP A 444 13.43 -5.54 -8.72
CA ASP A 444 14.04 -5.37 -7.40
C ASP A 444 13.15 -5.79 -6.24
N ALA A 445 13.74 -6.13 -5.09
CA ALA A 445 12.95 -6.34 -3.89
C ALA A 445 12.53 -5.01 -3.22
N ILE A 446 13.43 -4.03 -3.16
CA ILE A 446 13.18 -2.71 -2.56
C ILE A 446 14.00 -1.67 -3.32
N HIS A 447 13.34 -0.75 -4.02
CA HIS A 447 13.95 0.31 -4.82
C HIS A 447 13.55 1.70 -4.29
N ALA A 448 14.43 2.71 -4.37
CA ALA A 448 14.03 4.11 -4.25
C ALA A 448 14.97 5.06 -4.99
N ASP A 449 14.44 5.96 -5.83
CA ASP A 449 15.21 7.01 -6.54
C ASP A 449 16.14 7.80 -5.62
N LYS A 450 15.81 7.89 -4.31
CA LYS A 450 16.60 8.60 -3.30
C LYS A 450 17.20 7.67 -2.26
N ALA A 451 16.53 7.38 -1.16
CA ALA A 451 17.15 6.66 -0.04
C ALA A 451 16.26 5.53 0.51
N VAL A 452 16.82 4.32 0.57
CA VAL A 452 16.26 3.20 1.31
C VAL A 452 16.78 3.23 2.74
N LEU A 453 15.88 3.41 3.71
CA LEU A 453 16.18 3.66 5.12
C LEU A 453 15.56 2.54 5.98
N ILE A 454 16.35 1.53 6.33
CA ILE A 454 15.93 0.38 7.13
C ILE A 454 16.37 0.60 8.59
N PHE A 455 15.42 0.97 9.44
CA PHE A 455 15.64 1.11 10.89
C PHE A 455 15.34 -0.18 11.66
N GLY A 456 14.53 -1.08 11.09
CA GLY A 456 14.07 -2.27 11.79
C GLY A 456 13.26 -3.24 10.93
N GLY A 457 12.65 -4.23 11.59
CA GLY A 457 11.85 -5.28 10.94
C GLY A 457 12.67 -6.52 10.54
N LYS A 458 12.04 -7.40 9.76
CA LYS A 458 12.63 -8.60 9.17
C LYS A 458 12.30 -8.63 7.68
N ILE A 459 13.31 -8.64 6.81
CA ILE A 459 13.15 -8.62 5.35
C ILE A 459 13.82 -9.88 4.79
N ASP A 460 13.01 -10.86 4.37
CA ASP A 460 13.50 -12.04 3.64
C ASP A 460 13.20 -11.86 2.14
N VAL A 461 14.20 -11.50 1.35
CA VAL A 461 14.12 -11.60 -0.11
C VAL A 461 14.46 -13.04 -0.50
N LEU A 462 13.49 -13.72 -1.10
CA LEU A 462 13.63 -15.08 -1.62
C LEU A 462 14.17 -15.09 -3.05
N SER A 463 13.82 -14.07 -3.83
CA SER A 463 14.35 -13.81 -5.18
C SER A 463 14.10 -12.36 -5.58
N ALA A 464 15.06 -11.75 -6.27
CA ALA A 464 14.93 -10.49 -7.00
C ALA A 464 16.04 -10.40 -8.05
N PHE A 465 15.95 -9.41 -8.96
CA PHE A 465 17.09 -9.02 -9.77
C PHE A 465 18.17 -8.42 -8.86
N GLU A 466 17.89 -7.28 -8.22
CA GLU A 466 18.71 -6.72 -7.15
C GLU A 466 18.01 -6.74 -5.77
N GLY A 467 18.82 -6.78 -4.71
CA GLY A 467 18.33 -6.89 -3.34
C GLY A 467 17.78 -5.60 -2.75
N LEU A 468 18.53 -4.50 -2.83
CA LEU A 468 18.14 -3.15 -2.43
C LEU A 468 18.78 -2.15 -3.41
N GLU A 469 18.02 -1.35 -4.15
CA GLU A 469 18.56 -0.22 -4.94
C GLU A 469 18.17 1.15 -4.34
N GLY A 470 19.10 2.10 -4.39
CA GLY A 470 18.77 3.51 -4.42
C GLY A 470 19.97 4.44 -4.50
N SER A 471 19.77 5.75 -4.58
CA SER A 471 20.90 6.71 -4.54
C SER A 471 21.70 6.64 -3.22
N SER A 472 21.13 6.07 -2.16
CA SER A 472 21.84 5.60 -0.97
C SER A 472 21.02 4.56 -0.20
N VAL A 473 21.69 3.65 0.51
CA VAL A 473 21.06 2.62 1.34
C VAL A 473 21.62 2.72 2.76
N THR A 474 20.74 2.90 3.75
CA THR A 474 21.12 2.99 5.17
C THR A 474 20.39 1.92 5.99
N ILE A 475 21.16 1.08 6.68
CA ILE A 475 20.66 0.03 7.58
C ILE A 475 21.13 0.34 9.00
N SER A 476 20.17 0.53 9.92
CA SER A 476 20.43 0.88 11.33
C SER A 476 19.77 -0.07 12.33
N GLY A 477 19.30 -1.23 11.86
CA GLY A 477 18.70 -2.25 12.70
C GLY A 477 18.01 -3.35 11.89
N GLY A 478 17.28 -4.21 12.59
CA GLY A 478 16.50 -5.29 11.98
C GLY A 478 17.32 -6.48 11.49
N HIS A 479 16.67 -7.32 10.67
CA HIS A 479 17.28 -8.45 10.00
C HIS A 479 16.92 -8.45 8.52
N THR A 480 17.92 -8.22 7.66
CA THR A 480 17.79 -8.25 6.20
C THR A 480 18.50 -9.48 5.66
N ARG A 481 17.82 -10.26 4.81
CA ARG A 481 18.32 -11.49 4.21
C ARG A 481 18.01 -11.48 2.72
N ILE A 482 19.03 -11.37 1.88
CA ILE A 482 18.91 -11.12 0.45
C ILE A 482 19.32 -12.35 -0.35
N ASN A 483 18.59 -12.62 -1.44
CA ASN A 483 18.93 -13.58 -2.49
C ASN A 483 18.65 -12.93 -3.87
N ALA A 484 19.71 -12.47 -4.54
CA ALA A 484 19.66 -11.64 -5.76
C ALA A 484 20.39 -12.31 -6.93
N SER A 485 19.88 -12.12 -8.16
CA SER A 485 20.50 -12.68 -9.37
C SER A 485 21.53 -11.78 -10.03
N ASP A 486 21.50 -10.47 -9.75
CA ASP A 486 22.67 -9.59 -9.86
C ASP A 486 22.99 -9.07 -8.44
N ASP A 487 22.89 -7.78 -8.16
CA ASP A 487 23.52 -7.16 -6.99
C ASP A 487 22.74 -7.32 -5.67
N GLY A 488 23.48 -7.53 -4.58
CA GLY A 488 22.92 -7.62 -3.23
C GLY A 488 22.43 -6.28 -2.70
N ILE A 489 23.21 -5.22 -2.89
CA ILE A 489 22.84 -3.83 -2.62
C ILE A 489 23.50 -2.97 -3.70
N ASN A 490 22.69 -2.28 -4.50
CA ASN A 490 23.15 -1.31 -5.49
C ASN A 490 22.94 0.11 -4.94
N THR A 491 24.04 0.85 -4.82
CA THR A 491 23.99 2.32 -4.81
C THR A 491 24.96 2.89 -5.83
N ALA A 492 25.17 2.18 -6.94
CA ALA A 492 25.88 2.66 -8.11
C ALA A 492 25.07 3.74 -8.84
N GLY A 493 23.76 3.54 -8.96
CA GLY A 493 22.89 4.37 -9.79
C GLY A 493 23.11 4.06 -11.27
N GLY A 494 22.49 2.97 -11.72
CA GLY A 494 22.57 2.47 -13.09
C GLY A 494 21.67 3.23 -14.06
N SER A 495 21.84 2.95 -15.35
CA SER A 495 20.78 3.20 -16.34
C SER A 495 20.65 1.96 -17.22
N ASP A 496 19.51 1.28 -17.16
CA ASP A 496 19.19 0.05 -17.90
C ASP A 496 19.97 -0.11 -19.21
N SER A 497 20.86 -1.11 -19.24
CA SER A 497 21.91 -1.18 -20.26
C SER A 497 21.39 -1.66 -21.62
N ASN A 498 20.78 -0.75 -22.38
CA ASN A 498 20.48 -0.83 -23.82
C ASN A 498 19.33 -1.77 -24.27
N GLU A 499 18.52 -2.31 -23.36
CA GLU A 499 17.22 -2.93 -23.71
C GLU A 499 16.22 -1.83 -24.12
N ALA A 500 15.95 -1.71 -25.43
CA ALA A 500 15.06 -0.67 -25.97
C ALA A 500 13.57 -1.05 -25.83
N GLY A 501 13.07 -1.13 -24.60
CA GLY A 501 11.68 -1.51 -24.30
C GLY A 501 11.16 -1.10 -22.91
N LYS A 502 11.93 -1.28 -21.84
CA LYS A 502 11.49 -0.95 -20.47
C LYS A 502 11.34 0.58 -20.25
N PRO A 503 10.28 1.03 -19.55
CA PRO A 503 10.15 2.40 -19.04
C PRO A 503 10.69 2.52 -17.60
N GLY A 504 12.00 2.40 -17.44
CA GLY A 504 12.77 2.76 -16.24
C GLY A 504 14.04 3.47 -16.72
N LYS A 505 14.29 4.70 -16.27
CA LYS A 505 15.40 5.53 -16.77
C LYS A 505 15.87 6.49 -15.71
N ASP A 506 16.61 5.93 -14.78
CA ASP A 506 16.83 6.60 -13.52
C ASP A 506 17.94 7.62 -13.69
N ASN A 507 17.58 8.88 -13.45
CA ASN A 507 18.46 10.02 -13.56
C ASN A 507 18.81 10.48 -12.14
N PHE A 508 19.37 9.55 -11.35
CA PHE A 508 19.72 9.72 -9.95
C PHE A 508 20.32 11.11 -9.68
N ALA A 509 19.52 11.97 -9.03
CA ALA A 509 19.80 13.39 -8.89
C ALA A 509 20.70 13.69 -7.68
N GLY A 510 21.74 12.87 -7.48
CA GLY A 510 22.61 12.89 -6.31
C GLY A 510 24.10 12.74 -6.65
N SER A 511 24.93 12.96 -5.64
CA SER A 511 26.37 12.67 -5.70
C SER A 511 26.81 11.53 -4.79
N ASP A 512 25.97 11.14 -3.81
CA ASP A 512 26.40 10.47 -2.57
C ASP A 512 25.82 9.05 -2.44
N TYR A 513 25.96 8.34 -3.55
CA TYR A 513 25.93 6.90 -3.89
C TYR A 513 26.48 5.91 -2.83
N ASN A 514 26.08 6.05 -1.57
CA ASN A 514 26.72 5.44 -0.41
C ASN A 514 25.86 4.34 0.23
N VAL A 515 26.54 3.33 0.81
CA VAL A 515 25.92 2.34 1.71
C VAL A 515 26.40 2.56 3.15
N ALA A 516 25.48 2.66 4.10
CA ALA A 516 25.77 2.85 5.51
C ALA A 516 25.13 1.75 6.38
N ILE A 517 25.92 1.09 7.22
CA ILE A 517 25.43 0.07 8.17
C ILE A 517 25.87 0.44 9.60
N SER A 518 24.91 0.73 10.48
CA SER A 518 25.18 1.11 11.87
C SER A 518 24.81 0.05 12.90
N ASP A 519 23.77 -0.74 12.64
CA ASP A 519 23.45 -1.97 13.39
C ASP A 519 22.59 -2.92 12.54
N GLY A 520 22.22 -4.08 13.10
CA GLY A 520 21.37 -5.09 12.47
C GLY A 520 22.13 -6.33 11.98
N TYR A 521 21.40 -7.28 11.39
CA TYR A 521 21.97 -8.48 10.76
C TYR A 521 21.61 -8.49 9.28
N VAL A 522 22.62 -8.31 8.42
CA VAL A 522 22.50 -8.32 6.97
C VAL A 522 23.21 -9.56 6.44
N PHE A 523 22.48 -10.41 5.72
CA PHE A 523 23.04 -11.51 4.93
C PHE A 523 22.71 -11.30 3.46
N ILE A 524 23.69 -11.48 2.58
CA ILE A 524 23.57 -11.31 1.14
C ILE A 524 24.03 -12.58 0.45
N ASP A 525 23.18 -13.10 -0.43
CA ASP A 525 23.44 -14.16 -1.39
C ASP A 525 23.25 -13.55 -2.79
N ALA A 526 24.34 -13.22 -3.48
CA ALA A 526 24.32 -12.48 -4.75
C ALA A 526 25.10 -13.24 -5.82
N ASP A 527 24.55 -13.35 -7.03
CA ASP A 527 25.30 -13.81 -8.21
C ASP A 527 26.04 -12.64 -8.88
N GLY A 528 25.51 -11.41 -8.73
CA GLY A 528 26.18 -10.14 -8.97
C GLY A 528 27.09 -9.71 -7.82
N ASP A 529 27.33 -8.41 -7.68
CA ASP A 529 28.15 -7.87 -6.60
C ASP A 529 27.46 -8.00 -5.24
N GLY A 530 28.26 -8.22 -4.19
CA GLY A 530 27.73 -8.26 -2.83
C GLY A 530 27.17 -6.90 -2.39
N ILE A 531 27.88 -5.83 -2.78
CA ILE A 531 27.49 -4.42 -2.71
C ILE A 531 28.25 -3.70 -3.83
N ASP A 532 27.59 -3.01 -4.77
CA ASP A 532 28.22 -1.96 -5.60
C ASP A 532 27.82 -0.57 -5.06
N ALA A 533 28.79 0.33 -4.93
CA ALA A 533 28.60 1.68 -4.47
C ALA A 533 29.49 2.67 -5.25
N ASN A 534 28.90 3.49 -6.12
CA ASN A 534 29.62 4.60 -6.77
C ASN A 534 30.08 5.70 -5.77
N GLY A 535 29.65 5.59 -4.52
CA GLY A 535 30.08 6.36 -3.36
C GLY A 535 31.01 5.58 -2.44
N ALA A 536 30.74 5.65 -1.14
CA ALA A 536 31.52 5.01 -0.09
C ALA A 536 30.66 4.02 0.70
N ILE A 537 31.29 2.98 1.25
CA ILE A 537 30.67 2.05 2.19
C ILE A 537 31.17 2.36 3.61
N GLU A 538 30.26 2.68 4.52
CA GLU A 538 30.57 2.94 5.93
C GLU A 538 29.88 1.95 6.87
N ILE A 539 30.66 1.17 7.63
CA ILE A 539 30.15 0.19 8.61
C ILE A 539 30.62 0.56 10.02
N SER A 540 29.67 0.85 10.91
CA SER A 540 29.96 1.25 12.30
C SER A 540 29.50 0.25 13.36
N GLY A 541 28.65 -0.71 13.02
CA GLY A 541 28.18 -1.77 13.89
C GLY A 541 27.52 -2.93 13.12
N GLY A 542 26.63 -3.68 13.78
CA GLY A 542 25.90 -4.79 13.17
C GLY A 542 26.75 -5.99 12.74
N THR A 543 26.17 -6.83 11.90
CA THR A 543 26.81 -7.98 11.25
C THR A 543 26.42 -8.01 9.77
N LEU A 544 27.42 -7.99 8.88
CA LEU A 544 27.29 -8.16 7.43
C LEU A 544 27.98 -9.45 7.00
N ILE A 545 27.23 -10.33 6.34
CA ILE A 545 27.70 -11.59 5.75
C ILE A 545 27.37 -11.58 4.26
N ILE A 546 28.33 -11.92 3.40
CA ILE A 546 28.15 -11.94 1.94
C ILE A 546 28.67 -13.25 1.34
N CYS A 547 27.85 -13.87 0.50
CA CYS A 547 28.16 -15.08 -0.27
C CYS A 547 28.01 -14.83 -1.78
N GLY A 548 29.11 -14.98 -2.52
CA GLY A 548 29.20 -14.63 -3.93
C GLY A 548 29.94 -13.32 -4.15
N PRO A 549 30.12 -12.89 -5.42
CA PRO A 549 29.81 -13.59 -6.66
C PRO A 549 30.71 -14.82 -6.88
N THR A 550 30.37 -15.67 -7.85
CA THR A 550 31.29 -16.72 -8.35
C THR A 550 32.11 -16.31 -9.57
N GLU A 551 31.66 -15.32 -10.34
CA GLU A 551 32.33 -14.86 -11.57
C GLU A 551 33.46 -13.84 -11.30
N ASN A 552 34.31 -13.59 -12.30
CA ASN A 552 35.59 -12.88 -12.11
C ASN A 552 35.56 -11.39 -12.46
N ASP A 553 34.47 -10.90 -13.03
CA ASP A 553 34.19 -9.50 -13.35
C ASP A 553 33.43 -8.75 -12.24
N ASN A 554 32.97 -9.47 -11.21
CA ASN A 554 32.17 -8.97 -10.08
C ASN A 554 32.93 -9.18 -8.73
N SER A 555 32.54 -8.49 -7.66
CA SER A 555 33.19 -8.48 -6.33
C SER A 555 32.23 -8.72 -5.15
N THR A 556 32.75 -9.18 -4.00
CA THR A 556 31.96 -9.18 -2.73
C THR A 556 31.62 -7.77 -2.26
N LEU A 557 32.42 -6.79 -2.70
CA LEU A 557 32.39 -5.38 -2.36
C LEU A 557 33.05 -4.63 -3.52
N ASP A 558 32.32 -3.83 -4.29
CA ASP A 558 32.90 -2.74 -5.07
C ASP A 558 32.48 -1.39 -4.47
N TYR A 559 33.38 -0.42 -4.57
CA TYR A 559 33.17 0.93 -4.05
C TYR A 559 34.13 1.91 -4.73
N ASN A 560 33.63 3.08 -5.14
CA ASN A 560 34.46 4.05 -5.89
C ASN A 560 35.09 5.16 -5.04
N LYS A 561 34.58 5.47 -3.84
CA LYS A 561 35.12 6.53 -2.95
C LYS A 561 35.80 6.02 -1.68
N GLY A 562 35.58 4.76 -1.31
CA GLY A 562 36.30 4.07 -0.21
C GLY A 562 35.41 3.28 0.74
N PHE A 563 36.04 2.43 1.54
CA PHE A 563 35.38 1.56 2.53
C PHE A 563 35.91 1.85 3.94
N LYS A 564 35.03 2.23 4.88
CA LYS A 564 35.39 2.60 6.26
C LYS A 564 34.64 1.73 7.28
N MET A 565 35.38 0.94 8.05
CA MET A 565 34.80 0.15 9.14
C MET A 565 35.35 0.55 10.51
N SER A 566 34.45 0.87 11.45
CA SER A 566 34.79 1.28 12.81
C SER A 566 34.26 0.36 13.92
N GLY A 567 33.37 -0.58 13.58
CA GLY A 567 32.79 -1.56 14.49
C GLY A 567 32.03 -2.64 13.71
N GLY A 568 31.38 -3.56 14.42
CA GLY A 568 30.59 -4.65 13.82
C GLY A 568 31.43 -5.83 13.32
N LEU A 569 30.78 -6.75 12.63
CA LEU A 569 31.40 -7.93 12.00
C LEU A 569 31.13 -7.93 10.48
N LEU A 570 32.19 -8.12 9.70
CA LEU A 570 32.14 -8.39 8.26
C LEU A 570 32.73 -9.77 8.00
N VAL A 571 31.99 -10.62 7.27
CA VAL A 571 32.48 -11.88 6.71
C VAL A 571 31.94 -12.05 5.29
N ALA A 572 32.75 -11.73 4.28
CA ALA A 572 32.36 -11.79 2.88
C ALA A 572 33.26 -12.75 2.09
N SER A 573 32.69 -13.60 1.24
CA SER A 573 33.46 -14.54 0.41
C SER A 573 32.84 -14.75 -0.96
N GLY A 574 33.68 -14.69 -1.98
CA GLY A 574 33.28 -14.96 -3.36
C GLY A 574 34.51 -15.17 -4.24
N SER A 575 34.41 -14.72 -5.47
CA SER A 575 35.50 -14.67 -6.44
C SER A 575 36.70 -13.85 -5.96
N SER A 576 37.87 -14.14 -6.54
CA SER A 576 39.11 -13.37 -6.34
C SER A 576 39.50 -12.55 -7.57
N GLY A 577 38.60 -12.37 -8.54
CA GLY A 577 38.87 -11.68 -9.81
C GLY A 577 38.96 -10.16 -9.68
N MET A 578 38.00 -9.56 -8.95
CA MET A 578 37.90 -8.12 -8.65
C MET A 578 37.92 -7.81 -7.14
N ALA A 579 38.18 -8.81 -6.29
CA ALA A 579 37.97 -8.75 -4.84
C ALA A 579 38.68 -7.60 -4.13
N GLN A 580 37.89 -6.66 -3.59
CA GLN A 580 38.37 -5.57 -2.76
C GLN A 580 38.36 -5.93 -1.26
N GLY A 581 39.16 -5.22 -0.46
CA GLY A 581 39.22 -5.37 1.00
C GLY A 581 38.75 -4.11 1.71
N ILE A 582 38.92 -4.02 3.04
CA ILE A 582 38.56 -2.78 3.75
C ILE A 582 39.56 -1.64 3.44
N GLY A 583 39.09 -0.40 3.43
CA GLY A 583 39.91 0.79 3.23
C GLY A 583 40.76 1.15 4.46
N THR A 584 41.90 1.79 4.21
CA THR A 584 42.91 2.12 5.23
C THR A 584 42.53 3.27 6.17
N ASN A 585 41.39 3.92 5.90
CA ASN A 585 40.71 4.89 6.78
C ASN A 585 39.78 4.23 7.82
N SER A 586 39.62 2.90 7.80
CA SER A 586 38.96 2.13 8.85
C SER A 586 39.70 2.22 10.19
N THR A 587 39.01 2.00 11.31
CA THR A 587 39.62 1.91 12.65
C THR A 587 39.62 0.48 13.21
N GLN A 588 38.82 -0.42 12.63
CA GLN A 588 38.85 -1.85 12.93
C GLN A 588 39.80 -2.58 11.96
N TYR A 589 40.47 -3.63 12.43
CA TYR A 589 41.40 -4.41 11.61
C TYR A 589 40.67 -5.46 10.77
N GLY A 590 41.11 -5.62 9.52
CA GLY A 590 40.58 -6.60 8.59
C GLY A 590 41.65 -7.23 7.70
N VAL A 591 41.27 -8.36 7.12
CA VAL A 591 42.09 -9.16 6.21
C VAL A 591 41.31 -9.49 4.93
N LEU A 592 41.95 -9.27 3.78
CA LEU A 592 41.56 -9.84 2.49
C LEU A 592 42.51 -11.02 2.23
N ALA A 593 41.96 -12.23 2.11
CA ALA A 593 42.71 -13.45 1.86
C ALA A 593 42.33 -14.07 0.51
N GLY A 594 43.33 -14.46 -0.28
CA GLY A 594 43.19 -15.10 -1.59
C GLY A 594 43.66 -16.55 -1.59
N PHE A 595 42.90 -17.42 -2.25
CA PHE A 595 43.08 -18.87 -2.26
C PHE A 595 42.98 -19.43 -3.68
N ALA A 596 43.43 -20.67 -3.88
CA ALA A 596 42.92 -21.47 -4.99
C ALA A 596 41.40 -21.72 -4.81
N PRO A 597 40.58 -21.79 -5.86
CA PRO A 597 39.13 -21.96 -5.74
C PRO A 597 38.72 -23.13 -4.84
N GLN A 598 37.80 -22.86 -3.92
CA GLN A 598 37.23 -23.78 -2.95
C GLN A 598 35.76 -24.03 -3.29
N ALA A 599 35.31 -25.28 -3.12
CA ALA A 599 33.93 -25.64 -3.39
C ALA A 599 32.98 -25.04 -2.35
N ALA A 600 31.72 -24.82 -2.74
CA ALA A 600 30.63 -24.46 -1.83
C ALA A 600 30.59 -25.38 -0.60
N ASN A 601 30.34 -24.79 0.57
CA ASN A 601 30.36 -25.40 1.89
C ASN A 601 31.73 -25.95 2.34
N THR A 602 32.82 -25.53 1.69
CA THR A 602 34.16 -25.69 2.27
C THR A 602 34.30 -24.71 3.43
N LEU A 603 34.46 -25.24 4.64
CA LEU A 603 34.55 -24.43 5.86
C LEU A 603 35.88 -23.67 5.91
N ILE A 604 35.83 -22.38 6.25
CA ILE A 604 36.99 -21.52 6.51
C ILE A 604 37.04 -21.16 7.99
N ARG A 605 38.21 -21.33 8.61
CA ARG A 605 38.43 -21.05 10.02
C ARG A 605 39.64 -20.13 10.19
N VAL A 606 39.42 -18.95 10.75
CA VAL A 606 40.49 -18.02 11.16
C VAL A 606 40.67 -18.13 12.67
N GLN A 607 41.87 -18.56 13.09
CA GLN A 607 42.24 -18.77 14.48
C GLN A 607 43.47 -17.95 14.88
N ASP A 608 43.61 -17.63 16.16
CA ASP A 608 44.82 -17.04 16.73
C ASP A 608 45.93 -18.09 16.95
N SER A 609 47.02 -17.67 17.62
CA SER A 609 48.16 -18.52 17.98
C SER A 609 47.81 -19.65 18.95
N ASP A 610 46.73 -19.51 19.71
CA ASP A 610 46.36 -20.41 20.81
C ASP A 610 45.25 -21.39 20.36
N GLY A 611 44.61 -21.10 19.22
CA GLY A 611 43.57 -21.92 18.59
C GLY A 611 42.14 -21.41 18.77
N ASN A 612 41.95 -20.24 19.39
CA ASN A 612 40.63 -19.68 19.68
C ASN A 612 39.89 -19.26 18.39
N ASP A 613 38.60 -18.92 18.50
CA ASP A 613 37.80 -18.53 17.33
C ASP A 613 37.74 -17.03 17.06
N ILE A 614 38.29 -16.63 15.91
CA ILE A 614 38.09 -15.32 15.32
C ILE A 614 36.81 -15.37 14.46
N VAL A 615 36.82 -16.19 13.41
CA VAL A 615 35.67 -16.48 12.54
C VAL A 615 35.71 -17.95 12.10
N THR A 616 34.56 -18.61 12.19
CA THR A 616 34.27 -19.92 11.57
C THR A 616 33.12 -19.76 10.58
N PHE A 617 33.37 -19.96 9.29
CA PHE A 617 32.40 -19.67 8.22
C PHE A 617 32.32 -20.81 7.19
N SER A 618 31.15 -21.00 6.59
CA SER A 618 30.90 -21.99 5.53
C SER A 618 30.11 -21.30 4.40
N PRO A 619 30.78 -20.70 3.41
CA PRO A 619 30.14 -20.09 2.25
C PRO A 619 29.25 -21.09 1.52
N ASN A 620 28.04 -20.70 1.11
CA ASN A 620 27.16 -21.56 0.32
C ASN A 620 27.45 -21.51 -1.20
N LYS A 621 28.27 -20.55 -1.66
CA LYS A 621 28.81 -20.48 -3.03
C LYS A 621 30.27 -20.93 -3.13
N GLN A 622 30.74 -21.14 -4.36
CA GLN A 622 32.18 -21.31 -4.64
C GLN A 622 32.92 -20.00 -4.30
N TYR A 623 34.12 -20.09 -3.74
CA TYR A 623 34.90 -18.91 -3.39
C TYR A 623 36.40 -19.11 -3.63
N SER A 624 37.11 -18.03 -3.92
CA SER A 624 38.58 -17.94 -3.91
C SER A 624 39.09 -16.71 -3.15
N SER A 625 38.20 -15.84 -2.65
CA SER A 625 38.51 -14.75 -1.73
C SER A 625 37.78 -14.90 -0.38
N LEU A 626 38.26 -14.17 0.62
CA LEU A 626 37.60 -13.93 1.90
C LEU A 626 38.01 -12.57 2.45
N VAL A 627 37.03 -11.71 2.73
CA VAL A 627 37.20 -10.49 3.53
C VAL A 627 36.64 -10.75 4.93
N ILE A 628 37.46 -10.54 5.96
CA ILE A 628 37.02 -10.49 7.35
C ILE A 628 37.43 -9.16 7.95
N CYS A 629 36.51 -8.49 8.65
CA CYS A 629 36.83 -7.39 9.56
C CYS A 629 36.05 -7.58 10.85
N THR A 630 36.73 -7.56 12.01
CA THR A 630 36.15 -7.93 13.30
C THR A 630 36.95 -7.33 14.46
N PRO A 631 36.32 -6.96 15.59
CA PRO A 631 37.04 -6.44 16.76
C PRO A 631 37.97 -7.48 17.42
N LYS A 632 37.92 -8.75 17.00
CA LYS A 632 38.84 -9.81 17.42
C LYS A 632 40.20 -9.79 16.72
N LEU A 633 40.37 -9.02 15.64
CA LEU A 633 41.67 -8.84 14.98
C LEU A 633 42.43 -7.70 15.67
N GLU A 634 43.55 -8.03 16.29
CA GLU A 634 44.46 -7.12 16.99
C GLU A 634 45.74 -6.89 16.18
N LYS A 635 46.27 -5.67 16.26
CA LYS A 635 47.56 -5.32 15.64
C LYS A 635 48.72 -6.12 16.23
N ASP A 636 49.69 -6.42 15.37
CA ASP A 636 50.94 -7.13 15.67
C ASP A 636 50.74 -8.56 16.25
N LYS A 637 49.51 -9.10 16.19
CA LYS A 637 49.19 -10.52 16.44
C LYS A 637 49.22 -11.34 15.15
N THR A 638 49.49 -12.64 15.30
CA THR A 638 49.53 -13.62 14.21
C THR A 638 48.33 -14.56 14.25
N TYR A 639 47.75 -14.82 13.08
CA TYR A 639 46.57 -15.64 12.88
C TYR A 639 46.84 -16.69 11.78
N THR A 640 46.15 -17.82 11.86
CA THR A 640 46.19 -18.90 10.85
C THR A 640 44.84 -19.04 10.17
N ILE A 641 44.85 -19.19 8.84
CA ILE A 641 43.69 -19.56 8.03
C ILE A 641 43.74 -21.06 7.76
N MET A 642 42.68 -21.76 8.16
CA MET A 642 42.47 -23.18 7.88
C MET A 642 41.31 -23.35 6.89
N LEU A 643 41.41 -24.33 5.99
CA LEU A 643 40.37 -24.68 5.02
C LEU A 643 39.91 -26.13 5.23
N GLY A 644 38.61 -26.36 4.99
CA GLY A 644 37.94 -27.62 5.23
C GLY A 644 37.78 -27.95 6.72
N GLY A 645 37.66 -29.23 7.03
CA GLY A 645 37.36 -29.72 8.38
C GLY A 645 35.87 -29.68 8.70
N SER A 646 35.54 -29.52 9.99
CA SER A 646 34.18 -29.50 10.53
C SER A 646 34.13 -28.69 11.82
N CYS A 647 32.96 -28.10 12.12
CA CYS A 647 32.68 -27.43 13.39
C CYS A 647 31.38 -28.00 13.99
N THR A 648 31.28 -28.06 15.32
CA THR A 648 30.08 -28.52 16.04
C THR A 648 29.20 -27.39 16.61
N GLY A 649 29.52 -26.13 16.30
CA GLY A 649 28.78 -24.95 16.77
C GLY A 649 27.45 -24.73 16.04
N ASP A 650 26.61 -23.86 16.59
CA ASP A 650 25.35 -23.46 15.97
C ASP A 650 25.63 -22.54 14.77
N VAL A 651 25.06 -22.86 13.60
CA VAL A 651 25.29 -22.16 12.34
C VAL A 651 24.05 -21.36 11.90
N LYS A 652 24.25 -20.08 11.53
CA LYS A 652 23.25 -19.23 10.88
C LYS A 652 23.88 -18.60 9.63
N ASP A 653 23.23 -18.76 8.48
CA ASP A 653 23.67 -18.24 7.17
C ASP A 653 25.18 -18.48 6.89
N GLY A 654 25.64 -19.70 7.18
CA GLY A 654 27.04 -20.12 7.02
C GLY A 654 27.99 -19.74 8.17
N LEU A 655 27.66 -18.75 9.01
CA LEU A 655 28.46 -18.32 10.16
C LEU A 655 28.19 -19.21 11.38
N TYR A 656 29.25 -19.80 11.94
CA TYR A 656 29.17 -20.65 13.13
C TYR A 656 29.41 -19.84 14.41
N SER A 657 28.79 -20.29 15.49
CA SER A 657 28.98 -19.76 16.84
C SER A 657 29.29 -20.89 17.84
N GLY A 658 30.44 -20.78 18.51
CA GLY A 658 30.93 -21.78 19.44
C GLY A 658 31.29 -23.13 18.79
N GLY A 659 31.30 -24.19 19.60
CA GLY A 659 31.64 -25.56 19.17
C GLY A 659 33.13 -25.83 19.01
N ASP A 660 33.44 -27.10 18.72
CA ASP A 660 34.79 -27.60 18.48
C ASP A 660 35.07 -27.64 16.97
N TYR A 661 36.18 -27.04 16.52
CA TYR A 661 36.67 -27.15 15.15
C TYR A 661 37.73 -28.24 15.02
N SER A 662 37.64 -29.09 13.99
CA SER A 662 38.63 -30.13 13.73
C SER A 662 38.74 -30.53 12.25
N GLY A 663 39.88 -31.14 11.87
CA GLY A 663 40.09 -31.74 10.55
C GLY A 663 40.51 -30.79 9.42
N GLY A 664 40.67 -29.50 9.71
CA GLY A 664 41.12 -28.49 8.74
C GLY A 664 42.58 -28.64 8.28
N THR A 665 42.87 -28.12 7.10
CA THR A 665 44.24 -27.98 6.58
C THR A 665 44.69 -26.51 6.64
N LYS A 666 45.88 -26.25 7.17
CA LYS A 666 46.47 -24.90 7.17
C LYS A 666 46.72 -24.42 5.75
N ASN A 667 46.10 -23.31 5.38
CA ASN A 667 46.30 -22.63 4.11
C ASN A 667 47.37 -21.54 4.24
N ALA A 668 47.19 -20.61 5.18
CA ALA A 668 48.04 -19.44 5.35
C ALA A 668 48.25 -19.06 6.82
N GLU A 669 49.24 -18.22 7.07
CA GLU A 669 49.53 -17.57 8.35
C GLU A 669 49.88 -16.11 8.07
N PHE A 670 49.34 -15.19 8.87
CA PHE A 670 49.52 -13.76 8.65
C PHE A 670 49.60 -13.00 9.96
N THR A 671 50.27 -11.85 9.94
CA THR A 671 50.35 -10.90 11.06
C THR A 671 49.66 -9.61 10.67
N VAL A 672 48.73 -9.14 11.50
CA VAL A 672 47.98 -7.89 11.26
C VAL A 672 48.93 -6.71 11.50
N SER A 673 49.55 -6.21 10.43
CA SER A 673 50.55 -5.13 10.48
C SER A 673 49.98 -3.76 10.15
N SER A 674 48.85 -3.72 9.44
CA SER A 674 48.09 -2.54 9.06
C SER A 674 46.57 -2.79 9.20
N VAL A 675 45.79 -1.71 9.25
CA VAL A 675 44.31 -1.72 9.32
C VAL A 675 43.70 -2.69 8.31
N SER A 676 44.11 -2.56 7.04
CA SER A 676 43.83 -3.54 5.99
C SER A 676 45.09 -4.39 5.79
N THR A 677 44.94 -5.71 5.81
CA THR A 677 46.02 -6.70 5.59
C THR A 677 45.66 -7.60 4.41
N VAL A 678 46.60 -7.92 3.53
CA VAL A 678 46.36 -8.80 2.36
C VAL A 678 47.19 -10.07 2.48
N VAL A 679 46.61 -11.23 2.16
CA VAL A 679 47.20 -12.57 2.34
C VAL A 679 46.95 -13.43 1.09
N GLY A 680 47.97 -14.14 0.61
CA GLY A 680 47.85 -14.98 -0.59
C GLY A 680 47.91 -14.19 -1.90
N GLU A 681 47.51 -14.83 -3.00
CA GLU A 681 47.37 -14.17 -4.31
C GLU A 681 45.91 -13.77 -4.53
N ILE A 682 45.68 -12.47 -4.75
CA ILE A 682 44.40 -11.92 -5.22
C ILE A 682 44.55 -11.65 -6.72
N GLY A 683 43.53 -11.99 -7.51
CA GLY A 683 43.50 -11.69 -8.93
C GLY A 683 43.42 -10.18 -9.15
N GLY A 684 44.11 -9.71 -10.20
CA GLY A 684 43.83 -8.40 -10.79
C GLY A 684 43.74 -7.20 -9.83
N MET A 685 44.80 -6.88 -9.06
CA MET A 685 44.97 -5.53 -8.51
C MET A 685 45.11 -4.52 -9.68
N GLY A 686 43.99 -4.10 -10.26
CA GLY A 686 43.89 -3.00 -11.19
C GLY A 686 44.29 -1.67 -10.52
N ASP A 687 44.71 -0.69 -11.32
CA ASP A 687 44.92 0.67 -10.79
C ASP A 687 43.56 1.19 -10.28
N PRO A 688 43.42 1.69 -9.03
CA PRO A 688 42.19 2.25 -8.48
C PRO A 688 41.67 3.54 -9.17
N ARG A 689 42.00 3.74 -10.46
CA ARG A 689 41.81 4.95 -11.26
C ARG A 689 41.68 4.61 -12.76
N GLY A 690 40.55 4.03 -13.15
CA GLY A 690 40.18 3.83 -14.56
C GLY A 690 38.66 3.86 -14.71
N PRO A 691 38.08 4.70 -15.58
CA PRO A 691 36.63 4.93 -15.60
C PRO A 691 35.84 3.77 -16.21
N ASN A 692 34.62 3.60 -15.68
CA ASN A 692 33.51 2.78 -16.17
C ASN A 692 33.85 1.77 -17.29
N LYS A 693 34.17 0.52 -16.91
CA LYS A 693 33.67 -0.61 -17.69
C LYS A 693 32.17 -0.73 -17.44
N ARG A 694 31.40 0.08 -18.16
CA ARG A 694 29.94 -0.02 -18.18
C ARG A 694 29.53 -1.45 -18.51
N ARG A 695 28.70 -2.03 -17.66
CA ARG A 695 27.38 -2.43 -18.15
C ARG A 695 26.57 -1.12 -18.30
#